data_AF-A0A9P1B2R0-F1
#
_entry.id   AF-A0A9P1B2R0-F1
#
_cell.length_a   1.000
_cell.length_b   1.000
_cell.length_c   1.000
_cell.angle_alpha   90.00
_cell.angle_beta   90.00
_cell.angle_gamma   90.00
#
_symmetry.space_group_name_H-M   'P 1'
#
loop_
_entity.id
_entity.type
_entity.pdbx_description
1 polymer ?
#
loop_
_entity_poly.entity_id
_entity_poly.type
_entity_poly.pdbx_seq_one_letter_code
_entity_poly.pdbx_strand_id
1 'polypeptide(L)'
;MRILLLILILGWARGQLLEKSRSVWVEQGLVRGNIYKIDGKHIQIFRGIPYAEPPIGELRFKPPVKKIRWHQELSAVEYGPPCLQFMDFHKNDKFAKANMDRQSEDCLYLNVFSPYDTDDESKTFPILVWIHGGSFLAGSADTGIDMEVIAANIVSKGVAFVTINYRLGPLGFMNYENGDKLEGNFGIWDMVMALQWIQSNMKQFNGDPTRVTVIGESAGGAAASLLAVSPRSQGLLHQAIIMSGSSMAGWAIHRHSQPAYSVDNLVAYFRCEKWINEEDTKEVVGDEYQHLTQAVMRSSLCNYQNVKIDCLIDDMGQTEKLSCLRKELNFSSPLFRKALAAELGVSKMVVDGDLVPSSGVSLVRNNARIPIMTGVARKEWGHKKAMFYSMHQRDGLKRSDVEEQVYRIIDNSFHETASEKLSNSTIQLIANATVVRYLENVKNEFNADQVVGALQKLESDIEFVAPCQREVAAYVDKGIPVYLYSFDYVPKSPILESERKIYSLFGAKPVEMKRTEKSEILEKAAFHGLDHAFIFSRGYSSNFEISPFTKREETMSKILTTMLTNFVKTGDPSTTRFSWPIFSANSTEHVSLNVPLKLLEGEIHFPDAQFWNTEADLITKYVAKDAEMDLDPDADLTNEERVQLSAYRRSWYALWVLVIILSLIIWGFVAYCAYRKSKSARNRPYDNILISKQN
;
A
#
# COMPACT_ATOMS: atom_id res chain seq x y z
N MET A 1 52.56 -46.66 -13.62
CA MET A 1 52.80 -45.20 -13.64
C MET A 1 51.48 -44.46 -13.39
N ARG A 2 51.29 -43.99 -12.14
CA ARG A 2 50.39 -42.89 -11.69
C ARG A 2 48.88 -43.22 -11.64
N ILE A 3 48.24 -43.50 -10.49
CA ILE A 3 48.05 -42.66 -9.28
C ILE A 3 47.85 -41.20 -9.65
N LEU A 4 46.65 -40.64 -9.48
CA LEU A 4 46.45 -39.39 -8.71
C LEU A 4 44.96 -39.03 -8.52
N LEU A 5 44.55 -39.09 -7.25
CA LEU A 5 43.65 -38.18 -6.52
C LEU A 5 42.24 -37.89 -7.06
N LEU A 6 41.28 -38.65 -6.49
CA LEU A 6 39.98 -38.09 -6.09
C LEU A 6 40.20 -37.11 -4.93
N ILE A 7 40.22 -35.81 -5.22
CA ILE A 7 40.12 -34.77 -4.18
C ILE A 7 38.65 -34.70 -3.76
N LEU A 8 38.39 -35.10 -2.52
CA LEU A 8 37.20 -34.74 -1.75
C LEU A 8 37.01 -33.22 -1.78
N ILE A 9 36.04 -32.74 -2.55
CA ILE A 9 35.42 -31.43 -2.31
C ILE A 9 34.43 -31.64 -1.16
N LEU A 10 34.95 -31.79 0.06
CA LEU A 10 34.21 -31.44 1.27
C LEU A 10 34.17 -29.91 1.31
N GLY A 11 33.31 -29.33 0.46
CA GLY A 11 32.81 -28.00 0.70
C GLY A 11 32.16 -28.02 2.08
N TRP A 12 32.68 -27.22 3.00
CA TRP A 12 32.02 -26.93 4.26
C TRP A 12 30.70 -26.20 3.97
N ALA A 13 29.69 -26.95 3.55
CA ALA A 13 28.32 -26.55 3.78
C ALA A 13 28.16 -26.56 5.31
N ARG A 14 28.00 -25.37 5.91
CA ARG A 14 27.33 -25.28 7.21
C ARG A 14 25.89 -25.73 6.99
N GLY A 15 25.69 -27.03 6.84
CA GLY A 15 24.38 -27.61 6.60
C GLY A 15 23.58 -27.57 7.89
N GLN A 16 22.36 -27.03 7.81
CA GLN A 16 21.34 -27.24 8.83
C GLN A 16 21.10 -28.75 8.94
N LEU A 17 21.50 -29.35 10.06
CA LEU A 17 21.20 -30.75 10.29
C LEU A 17 19.80 -30.83 10.92
N LEU A 18 18.85 -31.41 10.18
CA LEU A 18 17.61 -31.88 10.78
C LEU A 18 17.97 -32.93 11.83
N GLU A 19 17.63 -32.67 13.09
CA GLU A 19 17.94 -33.62 14.16
C GLU A 19 16.79 -34.60 14.40
N LYS A 20 15.56 -34.09 14.49
CA LYS A 20 14.36 -34.91 14.71
C LYS A 20 13.07 -34.17 14.36
N SER A 21 11.99 -34.92 14.13
CA SER A 21 10.63 -34.37 14.11
C SER A 21 10.15 -34.04 15.53
N ARG A 22 9.20 -33.11 15.64
CA ARG A 22 8.53 -32.75 16.90
C ARG A 22 7.04 -32.57 16.66
N SER A 23 6.23 -33.19 17.50
CA SER A 23 4.77 -33.01 17.49
C SER A 23 4.31 -32.27 18.73
N VAL A 24 3.36 -31.35 18.55
CA VAL A 24 2.87 -30.43 19.58
C VAL A 24 1.35 -30.37 19.51
N TRP A 25 0.69 -30.47 20.67
CA TRP A 25 -0.76 -30.30 20.76
C TRP A 25 -1.12 -28.82 20.81
N VAL A 26 -1.95 -28.38 19.87
CA VAL A 26 -2.64 -27.08 19.91
C VAL A 26 -4.13 -27.29 20.18
N GLU A 27 -4.88 -26.24 20.43
CA GLU A 27 -6.33 -26.30 20.71
C GLU A 27 -7.11 -27.04 19.60
N GLN A 28 -6.67 -26.88 18.35
CA GLN A 28 -7.28 -27.48 17.16
C GLN A 28 -6.86 -28.94 16.92
N GLY A 29 -5.72 -29.40 17.43
CA GLY A 29 -5.25 -30.77 17.21
C GLY A 29 -3.74 -30.93 17.27
N LEU A 30 -3.23 -32.08 16.83
CA LEU A 30 -1.79 -32.38 16.84
C LEU A 30 -1.11 -31.79 15.59
N VAL A 31 0.03 -31.13 15.78
CA VAL A 31 0.83 -30.51 14.70
C VAL A 31 2.25 -31.06 14.75
N ARG A 32 2.78 -31.50 13.62
CA ARG A 32 4.14 -32.00 13.45
C ARG A 32 5.03 -31.04 12.67
N GLY A 33 6.13 -30.62 13.28
CA GLY A 33 7.21 -29.84 12.68
C GLY A 33 8.56 -30.50 12.90
N ASN A 34 9.63 -29.72 12.80
CA ASN A 34 11.01 -30.21 12.84
C ASN A 34 11.87 -29.42 13.83
N ILE A 35 12.90 -30.07 14.38
CA ILE A 35 13.97 -29.43 15.15
C ILE A 35 15.26 -29.43 14.32
N TYR A 36 15.86 -28.25 14.20
CA TYR A 36 17.12 -28.01 13.52
C TYR A 36 18.17 -27.53 14.51
N LYS A 37 19.43 -27.88 14.27
CA LYS A 37 20.57 -27.32 15.00
C LYS A 37 21.27 -26.27 14.15
N ILE A 38 21.23 -25.02 14.61
CA ILE A 38 21.80 -23.86 13.90
C ILE A 38 22.71 -23.11 14.87
N ASP A 39 23.98 -22.95 14.50
CA ASP A 39 25.03 -22.33 15.32
C ASP A 39 25.08 -22.87 16.77
N GLY A 40 24.87 -24.19 16.92
CA GLY A 40 24.92 -24.89 18.21
C GLY A 40 23.65 -24.77 19.07
N LYS A 41 22.61 -24.08 18.60
CA LYS A 41 21.31 -23.95 19.28
C LYS A 41 20.24 -24.76 18.55
N HIS A 42 19.31 -25.34 19.31
CA HIS A 42 18.15 -26.04 18.74
C HIS A 42 17.02 -25.05 18.49
N ILE A 43 16.44 -25.15 17.30
CA ILE A 43 15.33 -24.32 16.84
C ILE A 43 14.26 -25.25 16.32
N GLN A 44 13.04 -25.09 16.82
CA GLN A 44 11.87 -25.79 16.31
C GLN A 44 11.18 -24.92 15.24
N ILE A 45 10.77 -25.55 14.14
CA ILE A 45 10.16 -24.87 13.01
C ILE A 45 8.89 -25.63 12.59
N PHE A 46 7.79 -24.89 12.53
CA PHE A 46 6.49 -25.35 12.06
C PHE A 46 5.98 -24.37 11.00
N ARG A 47 5.62 -24.86 9.82
CA ARG A 47 5.18 -24.02 8.70
C ARG A 47 3.84 -24.48 8.18
N GLY A 48 2.97 -23.54 7.80
CA GLY A 48 1.67 -23.86 7.23
C GLY A 48 0.64 -24.36 8.26
N ILE A 49 0.61 -23.77 9.46
CA ILE A 49 -0.44 -24.06 10.46
C ILE A 49 -1.67 -23.20 10.15
N PRO A 50 -2.86 -23.79 9.90
CA PRO A 50 -4.08 -23.01 9.68
C PRO A 50 -4.57 -22.40 10.99
N TYR A 51 -4.74 -21.09 11.02
CA TYR A 51 -5.29 -20.39 12.20
C TYR A 51 -6.79 -20.08 12.06
N ALA A 52 -7.32 -20.13 10.84
CA ALA A 52 -8.73 -19.89 10.52
C ALA A 52 -9.26 -20.88 9.48
N GLU A 53 -10.58 -20.99 9.35
CA GLU A 53 -11.20 -21.68 8.23
C GLU A 53 -10.88 -21.00 6.90
N PRO A 54 -10.79 -21.76 5.80
CA PRO A 54 -10.60 -21.20 4.46
C PRO A 54 -11.70 -20.17 4.15
N PRO A 55 -11.37 -18.91 3.81
CA PRO A 55 -12.33 -17.84 3.57
C PRO A 55 -12.93 -17.92 2.16
N ILE A 56 -13.44 -19.10 1.78
CA ILE A 56 -13.99 -19.42 0.46
C ILE A 56 -15.51 -19.62 0.52
N GLY A 57 -16.16 -19.54 -0.64
CA GLY A 57 -17.62 -19.71 -0.76
C GLY A 57 -18.37 -18.75 0.17
N GLU A 58 -19.18 -19.29 1.07
CA GLU A 58 -19.97 -18.50 2.03
C GLU A 58 -19.12 -17.72 3.05
N LEU A 59 -17.85 -18.08 3.24
CA LEU A 59 -16.92 -17.37 4.12
C LEU A 59 -16.14 -16.26 3.38
N ARG A 60 -16.25 -16.18 2.05
CA ARG A 60 -15.65 -15.09 1.29
C ARG A 60 -16.32 -13.78 1.66
N PHE A 61 -15.52 -12.71 1.82
CA PHE A 61 -15.98 -11.38 2.24
C PHE A 61 -16.72 -11.37 3.60
N LYS A 62 -16.19 -12.13 4.55
CA LYS A 62 -16.59 -12.13 5.95
C LYS A 62 -15.35 -12.08 6.85
N PRO A 63 -15.50 -11.67 8.12
CA PRO A 63 -14.47 -11.90 9.14
C PRO A 63 -14.05 -13.38 9.18
N PRO A 64 -12.77 -13.68 9.48
CA PRO A 64 -12.28 -15.05 9.56
C PRO A 64 -13.02 -15.82 10.65
N VAL A 65 -13.23 -17.11 10.40
CA VAL A 65 -13.81 -18.03 11.37
C VAL A 65 -12.71 -18.88 11.97
N LYS A 66 -12.72 -19.08 13.29
CA LYS A 66 -11.75 -19.91 13.99
C LYS A 66 -11.70 -21.32 13.39
N LYS A 67 -10.49 -21.84 13.15
CA LYS A 67 -10.29 -23.19 12.61
C LYS A 67 -10.89 -24.25 13.55
N ILE A 68 -11.68 -25.16 12.99
CA ILE A 68 -12.24 -26.31 13.70
C ILE A 68 -11.14 -27.33 14.03
N ARG A 69 -11.45 -28.24 14.97
CA ARG A 69 -10.51 -29.30 15.33
C ARG A 69 -10.27 -30.27 14.19
N TRP A 70 -9.02 -30.67 14.00
CA TRP A 70 -8.62 -31.77 13.13
C TRP A 70 -8.24 -33.00 13.96
N HIS A 71 -8.55 -34.18 13.42
CA HIS A 71 -8.34 -35.46 14.12
C HIS A 71 -6.98 -36.10 13.80
N GLN A 72 -6.49 -35.91 12.58
CA GLN A 72 -5.21 -36.46 12.12
C GLN A 72 -4.08 -35.47 12.40
N GLU A 73 -2.88 -35.98 12.66
CA GLU A 73 -1.69 -35.14 12.83
C GLU A 73 -1.45 -34.28 11.58
N LEU A 74 -1.42 -32.96 11.77
CA LEU A 74 -1.16 -32.01 10.70
C LEU A 74 0.35 -31.89 10.46
N SER A 75 0.80 -32.12 9.22
CA SER A 75 2.20 -31.96 8.85
C SER A 75 2.54 -30.50 8.53
N ALA A 76 3.11 -29.79 9.50
CA ALA A 76 3.52 -28.39 9.39
C ALA A 76 5.01 -28.25 9.02
N VAL A 77 5.42 -28.83 7.89
CA VAL A 77 6.81 -28.80 7.42
C VAL A 77 7.01 -27.96 6.16
N GLU A 78 5.93 -27.51 5.52
CA GLU A 78 5.95 -26.65 4.33
C GLU A 78 5.13 -25.40 4.57
N TYR A 79 5.46 -24.30 3.90
CA TYR A 79 4.65 -23.09 3.98
C TYR A 79 3.24 -23.33 3.43
N GLY A 80 2.24 -22.72 4.07
CA GLY A 80 0.91 -22.59 3.50
C GLY A 80 0.96 -21.78 2.20
N PRO A 81 -0.04 -21.95 1.31
CA PRO A 81 -0.15 -21.17 0.09
C PRO A 81 -0.26 -19.66 0.40
N PRO A 82 0.42 -18.79 -0.36
CA PRO A 82 0.20 -17.35 -0.31
C PRO A 82 -1.25 -16.99 -0.66
N CYS A 83 -1.75 -15.88 -0.11
CA CYS A 83 -3.03 -15.34 -0.56
C CYS A 83 -2.94 -14.88 -2.02
N LEU A 84 -4.08 -14.78 -2.71
CA LEU A 84 -4.11 -14.23 -4.07
C LEU A 84 -3.52 -12.81 -4.09
N GLN A 85 -2.47 -12.64 -4.89
CA GLN A 85 -1.76 -11.38 -5.09
C GLN A 85 -2.46 -10.53 -6.16
N PHE A 86 -2.57 -9.23 -5.95
CA PHE A 86 -3.15 -8.28 -6.91
C PHE A 86 -2.09 -7.40 -7.59
N MET A 87 -0.85 -7.44 -7.08
CA MET A 87 0.34 -6.83 -7.67
C MET A 87 1.49 -7.83 -7.70
N ASP A 88 2.42 -7.66 -8.65
CA ASP A 88 3.51 -8.62 -8.90
C ASP A 88 4.82 -8.29 -8.16
N PHE A 89 4.79 -7.42 -7.14
CA PHE A 89 5.99 -6.98 -6.40
C PHE A 89 6.88 -8.14 -5.97
N HIS A 90 6.28 -9.25 -5.53
CA HIS A 90 6.98 -10.39 -4.95
C HIS A 90 6.92 -11.66 -5.81
N LYS A 91 6.40 -11.56 -7.06
CA LYS A 91 6.32 -12.70 -7.99
C LYS A 91 7.67 -13.40 -8.20
N ASN A 92 8.74 -12.60 -8.20
CA ASN A 92 10.11 -13.07 -8.42
C ASN A 92 10.97 -13.07 -7.15
N ASP A 93 10.34 -13.04 -5.97
CA ASP A 93 11.03 -12.98 -4.69
C ASP A 93 11.99 -14.17 -4.49
N LYS A 94 13.22 -13.93 -4.06
CA LYS A 94 14.27 -14.94 -3.93
C LYS A 94 13.87 -16.09 -2.99
N PHE A 95 13.11 -15.79 -1.94
CA PHE A 95 12.72 -16.75 -0.90
C PHE A 95 11.31 -17.28 -1.12
N ALA A 96 10.39 -16.44 -1.57
CA ALA A 96 8.99 -16.80 -1.74
C ALA A 96 8.61 -17.27 -3.15
N LYS A 97 9.43 -17.06 -4.21
CA LYS A 97 9.05 -17.36 -5.61
C LYS A 97 8.45 -18.76 -5.80
N ALA A 98 9.12 -19.79 -5.28
CA ALA A 98 8.64 -21.17 -5.43
C ALA A 98 7.27 -21.40 -4.74
N ASN A 99 7.00 -20.66 -3.67
CA ASN A 99 5.72 -20.69 -2.98
C ASN A 99 4.64 -19.84 -3.67
N MET A 100 5.07 -18.73 -4.29
CA MET A 100 4.21 -17.74 -4.97
C MET A 100 3.46 -18.30 -6.19
N ASP A 101 3.84 -19.47 -6.69
CA ASP A 101 3.10 -20.18 -7.73
C ASP A 101 1.85 -20.92 -7.19
N ARG A 102 1.73 -21.09 -5.87
CA ARG A 102 0.65 -21.84 -5.19
C ARG A 102 -0.40 -20.93 -4.55
N GLN A 103 -0.62 -19.74 -5.09
CA GLN A 103 -1.56 -18.78 -4.50
C GLN A 103 -2.98 -19.36 -4.40
N SER A 104 -3.66 -19.08 -3.30
CA SER A 104 -4.99 -19.59 -3.03
C SER A 104 -5.81 -18.60 -2.21
N GLU A 105 -7.13 -18.73 -2.21
CA GLU A 105 -8.00 -18.07 -1.22
C GLU A 105 -8.00 -18.82 0.11
N ASP A 106 -7.79 -20.13 0.10
CA ASP A 106 -7.43 -20.88 1.30
C ASP A 106 -5.97 -20.56 1.63
N CYS A 107 -5.75 -19.45 2.33
CA CYS A 107 -4.40 -18.91 2.60
C CYS A 107 -4.16 -18.47 4.05
N LEU A 108 -5.12 -18.67 4.96
CA LEU A 108 -5.05 -18.21 6.36
C LEU A 108 -4.18 -19.14 7.24
N TYR A 109 -2.88 -19.13 6.95
CA TYR A 109 -1.84 -19.92 7.60
C TYR A 109 -0.81 -19.04 8.30
N LEU A 110 -0.20 -19.60 9.35
CA LEU A 110 0.95 -19.01 10.04
C LEU A 110 2.11 -19.99 10.16
N ASN A 111 3.28 -19.46 10.50
CA ASN A 111 4.52 -20.21 10.66
C ASN A 111 5.16 -19.84 11.99
N VAL A 112 5.75 -20.80 12.69
CA VAL A 112 6.39 -20.63 14.00
C VAL A 112 7.85 -21.08 13.92
N PHE A 113 8.75 -20.19 14.31
CA PHE A 113 10.18 -20.44 14.49
C PHE A 113 10.52 -20.11 15.93
N SER A 114 10.84 -21.09 16.75
CA SER A 114 11.02 -20.87 18.19
C SER A 114 12.29 -21.53 18.71
N PRO A 115 12.96 -20.96 19.72
CA PRO A 115 14.05 -21.66 20.36
C PRO A 115 13.52 -22.94 21.01
N TYR A 116 14.35 -23.97 21.05
CA TYR A 116 14.08 -25.19 21.78
C TYR A 116 15.24 -25.47 22.73
N ASP A 117 14.96 -25.46 24.02
CA ASP A 117 15.95 -25.72 25.05
C ASP A 117 15.82 -27.20 25.44
N THR A 118 16.84 -28.01 25.08
CA THR A 118 16.83 -29.45 25.35
C THR A 118 17.04 -29.77 26.82
N ASP A 119 17.57 -28.83 27.60
CA ASP A 119 17.81 -28.98 29.02
C ASP A 119 16.58 -28.53 29.85
N ASP A 120 15.75 -27.63 29.30
CA ASP A 120 14.49 -27.17 29.89
C ASP A 120 13.41 -26.95 28.81
N GLU A 121 12.68 -28.01 28.48
CA GLU A 121 11.60 -27.97 27.49
C GLU A 121 10.42 -27.07 27.89
N SER A 122 10.34 -26.62 29.15
CA SER A 122 9.26 -25.77 29.66
C SER A 122 9.51 -24.26 29.48
N LYS A 123 10.76 -23.89 29.18
CA LYS A 123 11.19 -22.50 29.01
C LYS A 123 10.45 -21.82 27.88
N THR A 124 9.97 -20.60 28.13
CA THR A 124 9.27 -19.77 27.14
C THR A 124 10.05 -18.51 26.75
N PHE A 125 9.83 -18.05 25.53
CA PHE A 125 10.52 -16.92 24.91
C PHE A 125 9.50 -15.86 24.44
N PRO A 126 9.83 -14.56 24.52
CA PRO A 126 8.96 -13.52 23.98
C PRO A 126 8.75 -13.73 22.47
N ILE A 127 7.57 -13.33 21.99
CA ILE A 127 7.07 -13.64 20.66
C ILE A 127 7.10 -12.37 19.81
N LEU A 128 7.76 -12.46 18.66
CA LEU A 128 7.76 -11.45 17.62
C LEU A 128 6.90 -11.92 16.44
N VAL A 129 5.85 -11.16 16.10
CA VAL A 129 4.90 -11.50 15.04
C VAL A 129 5.08 -10.58 13.85
N TRP A 130 5.53 -11.11 12.72
CA TRP A 130 5.75 -10.38 11.48
C TRP A 130 4.50 -10.28 10.62
N ILE A 131 4.18 -9.04 10.23
CA ILE A 131 3.12 -8.67 9.29
C ILE A 131 3.80 -8.10 8.05
N HIS A 132 3.68 -8.79 6.91
CA HIS A 132 4.32 -8.36 5.68
C HIS A 132 3.66 -7.10 5.09
N GLY A 133 4.47 -6.27 4.43
CA GLY A 133 4.03 -5.13 3.60
C GLY A 133 3.50 -5.56 2.23
N GLY A 134 3.47 -4.61 1.29
CA GLY A 134 2.99 -4.80 -0.09
C GLY A 134 1.66 -4.13 -0.42
N SER A 135 1.43 -2.92 0.12
CA SER A 135 0.24 -2.07 -0.16
C SER A 135 -1.11 -2.75 0.05
N PHE A 136 -1.17 -3.76 0.93
CA PHE A 136 -2.34 -4.61 1.13
C PHE A 136 -2.82 -5.34 -0.15
N LEU A 137 -1.97 -5.40 -1.19
CA LEU A 137 -2.25 -5.98 -2.50
C LEU A 137 -1.31 -7.13 -2.84
N ALA A 138 -0.13 -7.19 -2.23
CA ALA A 138 0.85 -8.25 -2.42
C ALA A 138 1.58 -8.58 -1.11
N GLY A 139 2.34 -9.65 -1.13
CA GLY A 139 3.13 -10.18 -0.03
C GLY A 139 2.59 -11.50 0.51
N SER A 140 3.45 -12.20 1.25
CA SER A 140 3.17 -13.46 1.93
C SER A 140 4.06 -13.60 3.17
N ALA A 141 3.74 -14.56 4.03
CA ALA A 141 4.45 -14.85 5.28
C ALA A 141 5.94 -15.24 5.11
N ASP A 142 6.39 -15.55 3.90
CA ASP A 142 7.76 -15.90 3.52
C ASP A 142 8.42 -14.91 2.54
N THR A 143 7.71 -13.85 2.12
CA THR A 143 8.23 -12.80 1.23
C THR A 143 9.36 -12.04 1.89
N GLY A 144 10.54 -11.98 1.25
CA GLY A 144 11.68 -11.26 1.79
C GLY A 144 12.22 -11.82 3.11
N ILE A 145 11.86 -13.05 3.48
CA ILE A 145 12.29 -13.70 4.73
C ILE A 145 13.25 -14.85 4.42
N ASP A 146 14.51 -14.70 4.78
CA ASP A 146 15.48 -15.81 4.78
C ASP A 146 15.43 -16.55 6.11
N MET A 147 14.93 -17.79 6.08
CA MET A 147 14.82 -18.63 7.26
C MET A 147 16.15 -18.78 8.02
N GLU A 148 17.28 -18.90 7.32
CA GLU A 148 18.58 -19.05 7.99
C GLU A 148 18.95 -17.79 8.76
N VAL A 149 18.66 -16.63 8.17
CA VAL A 149 18.91 -15.32 8.77
C VAL A 149 18.03 -15.12 10.00
N ILE A 150 16.75 -15.48 9.93
CA ILE A 150 15.84 -15.40 11.07
C ILE A 150 16.29 -16.32 12.20
N ALA A 151 16.61 -17.57 11.86
CA ALA A 151 17.10 -18.55 12.82
C ALA A 151 18.36 -18.03 13.53
N ALA A 152 19.33 -17.54 12.76
CA ALA A 152 20.62 -17.07 13.29
C ALA A 152 20.52 -15.75 14.05
N ASN A 153 19.72 -14.78 13.59
CA ASN A 153 19.77 -13.41 14.09
C ASN A 153 18.62 -13.04 15.05
N ILE A 154 17.51 -13.78 15.02
CA ILE A 154 16.34 -13.52 15.88
C ILE A 154 16.15 -14.68 16.84
N VAL A 155 15.92 -15.89 16.32
CA VAL A 155 15.54 -17.05 17.15
C VAL A 155 16.68 -17.48 18.05
N SER A 156 17.90 -17.53 17.54
CA SER A 156 19.09 -17.83 18.35
C SER A 156 19.27 -16.87 19.53
N LYS A 157 18.71 -15.65 19.47
CA LYS A 157 18.78 -14.64 20.54
C LYS A 157 17.67 -14.77 21.60
N GLY A 158 16.92 -15.88 21.58
CA GLY A 158 15.89 -16.19 22.56
C GLY A 158 14.57 -15.45 22.30
N VAL A 159 14.17 -15.34 21.04
CA VAL A 159 12.90 -14.75 20.62
C VAL A 159 12.18 -15.74 19.71
N ALA A 160 10.92 -16.07 20.02
CA ALA A 160 10.08 -16.84 19.11
C ALA A 160 9.59 -15.91 18.00
N PHE A 161 9.69 -16.34 16.75
CA PHE A 161 9.28 -15.58 15.58
C PHE A 161 8.10 -16.25 14.88
N VAL A 162 7.06 -15.48 14.59
CA VAL A 162 5.85 -15.94 13.91
C VAL A 162 5.62 -15.11 12.66
N THR A 163 5.32 -15.74 11.54
CA THR A 163 4.90 -15.03 10.31
C THR A 163 3.49 -15.45 9.93
N ILE A 164 2.69 -14.52 9.42
CA ILE A 164 1.27 -14.76 9.09
C ILE A 164 0.97 -14.34 7.65
N ASN A 165 0.09 -15.09 6.99
CA ASN A 165 -0.63 -14.61 5.81
C ASN A 165 -1.92 -13.91 6.25
N TYR A 166 -2.39 -12.94 5.47
CA TYR A 166 -3.70 -12.30 5.61
C TYR A 166 -4.26 -11.96 4.22
N ARG A 167 -5.59 -11.86 4.08
CA ARG A 167 -6.23 -11.59 2.78
C ARG A 167 -5.86 -10.19 2.25
N LEU A 168 -5.71 -10.11 0.93
CA LEU A 168 -5.26 -8.91 0.19
C LEU A 168 -6.33 -8.43 -0.78
N GLY A 169 -6.18 -7.20 -1.28
CA GLY A 169 -7.04 -6.63 -2.31
C GLY A 169 -8.54 -6.66 -1.92
N PRO A 170 -9.46 -6.86 -2.88
CA PRO A 170 -10.89 -6.98 -2.59
C PRO A 170 -11.22 -8.13 -1.61
N LEU A 171 -10.42 -9.20 -1.55
CA LEU A 171 -10.68 -10.31 -0.63
C LEU A 171 -10.46 -9.90 0.84
N GLY A 172 -9.52 -8.98 1.09
CA GLY A 172 -9.19 -8.47 2.41
C GLY A 172 -9.83 -7.13 2.77
N PHE A 173 -10.12 -6.28 1.79
CA PHE A 173 -10.42 -4.86 2.02
C PHE A 173 -11.69 -4.38 1.31
N MET A 174 -12.45 -5.27 0.66
CA MET A 174 -13.79 -4.93 0.22
C MET A 174 -14.66 -4.56 1.41
N ASN A 175 -15.50 -3.54 1.24
CA ASN A 175 -16.45 -3.10 2.25
C ASN A 175 -17.87 -2.96 1.69
N TYR A 176 -18.86 -3.15 2.56
CA TYR A 176 -20.28 -3.07 2.23
C TYR A 176 -21.11 -2.72 3.47
N GLU A 177 -22.25 -2.08 3.24
CA GLU A 177 -23.22 -1.78 4.29
C GLU A 177 -24.09 -3.01 4.60
N ASN A 178 -24.28 -3.27 5.88
CA ASN A 178 -25.13 -4.33 6.41
C ASN A 178 -26.02 -3.75 7.52
N GLY A 179 -27.14 -3.15 7.11
CA GLY A 179 -27.93 -2.28 7.99
C GLY A 179 -27.12 -1.04 8.35
N ASP A 180 -27.07 -0.70 9.64
CA ASP A 180 -26.34 0.48 10.13
C ASP A 180 -24.83 0.25 10.33
N LYS A 181 -24.30 -0.89 9.85
CA LYS A 181 -22.89 -1.28 10.03
C LYS A 181 -22.17 -1.35 8.71
N LEU A 182 -20.94 -0.83 8.68
CA LEU A 182 -20.00 -1.05 7.58
C LEU A 182 -19.19 -2.32 7.87
N GLU A 183 -19.34 -3.34 7.05
CA GLU A 183 -18.51 -4.54 7.07
C GLU A 183 -17.29 -4.32 6.18
N GLY A 184 -16.12 -4.81 6.59
CA GLY A 184 -14.88 -4.65 5.84
C GLY A 184 -13.65 -5.04 6.66
N ASN A 185 -12.48 -4.55 6.26
CA ASN A 185 -11.21 -4.76 6.97
C ASN A 185 -10.90 -6.25 7.26
N PHE A 186 -11.38 -7.17 6.42
CA PHE A 186 -11.24 -8.61 6.64
C PHE A 186 -9.78 -9.06 6.75
N GLY A 187 -8.86 -8.42 6.01
CA GLY A 187 -7.42 -8.66 6.14
C GLY A 187 -6.85 -8.27 7.51
N ILE A 188 -7.39 -7.24 8.17
CA ILE A 188 -7.00 -6.88 9.54
C ILE A 188 -7.64 -7.84 10.54
N TRP A 189 -8.90 -8.25 10.32
CA TRP A 189 -9.54 -9.28 11.13
C TRP A 189 -8.79 -10.62 11.07
N ASP A 190 -8.20 -10.98 9.92
CA ASP A 190 -7.31 -12.14 9.77
C ASP A 190 -6.11 -12.04 10.72
N MET A 191 -5.49 -10.85 10.82
CA MET A 191 -4.39 -10.60 11.75
C MET A 191 -4.85 -10.72 13.21
N VAL A 192 -6.03 -10.19 13.56
CA VAL A 192 -6.61 -10.34 14.91
C VAL A 192 -6.85 -11.81 15.25
N MET A 193 -7.38 -12.61 14.32
CA MET A 193 -7.59 -14.05 14.51
C MET A 193 -6.26 -14.78 14.70
N ALA A 194 -5.22 -14.43 13.93
CA ALA A 194 -3.89 -14.99 14.12
C ALA A 194 -3.30 -14.65 15.50
N LEU A 195 -3.48 -13.42 15.98
CA LEU A 195 -3.06 -13.01 17.34
C LEU A 195 -3.83 -13.76 18.44
N GLN A 196 -5.14 -14.00 18.26
CA GLN A 196 -5.92 -14.82 19.18
C GLN A 196 -5.46 -16.29 19.18
N TRP A 197 -5.10 -16.83 18.00
CA TRP A 197 -4.49 -18.15 17.90
C TRP A 197 -3.15 -18.20 18.65
N ILE A 198 -2.32 -17.17 18.50
CA ILE A 198 -1.03 -17.04 19.18
C ILE A 198 -1.22 -17.06 20.70
N GLN A 199 -2.15 -16.25 21.22
CA GLN A 199 -2.48 -16.22 22.64
C GLN A 199 -2.88 -17.60 23.19
N SER A 200 -3.64 -18.37 22.40
CA SER A 200 -4.16 -19.66 22.83
C SER A 200 -3.15 -20.80 22.74
N ASN A 201 -2.17 -20.72 21.82
CA ASN A 201 -1.36 -21.88 21.43
C ASN A 201 0.15 -21.72 21.58
N MET A 202 0.70 -20.50 21.59
CA MET A 202 2.16 -20.32 21.47
C MET A 202 2.97 -20.88 22.63
N LYS A 203 2.37 -21.05 23.81
CA LYS A 203 3.02 -21.72 24.95
C LYS A 203 3.53 -23.12 24.59
N GLN A 204 2.82 -23.83 23.72
CA GLN A 204 3.15 -25.20 23.30
C GLN A 204 4.37 -25.24 22.38
N PHE A 205 4.68 -24.12 21.75
CA PHE A 205 5.86 -23.89 20.91
C PHE A 205 6.95 -23.11 21.66
N ASN A 206 6.96 -23.11 22.99
CA ASN A 206 7.91 -22.36 23.81
C ASN A 206 7.83 -20.83 23.62
N GLY A 207 6.71 -20.29 23.13
CA GLY A 207 6.44 -18.86 23.10
C GLY A 207 5.70 -18.38 24.35
N ASP A 208 5.96 -17.17 24.80
CA ASP A 208 5.30 -16.54 25.94
C ASP A 208 4.13 -15.64 25.48
N PRO A 209 2.85 -16.06 25.64
CA PRO A 209 1.70 -15.26 25.21
C PRO A 209 1.55 -13.94 25.98
N THR A 210 2.25 -13.77 27.12
CA THR A 210 2.29 -12.53 27.90
C THR A 210 3.38 -11.56 27.44
N ARG A 211 4.10 -11.88 26.35
CA ARG A 211 5.13 -11.01 25.76
C ARG A 211 5.10 -11.12 24.24
N VAL A 212 4.01 -10.61 23.66
CA VAL A 212 3.77 -10.57 22.21
C VAL A 212 4.05 -9.18 21.66
N THR A 213 4.96 -9.09 20.70
CA THR A 213 5.32 -7.87 19.97
C THR A 213 4.97 -8.07 18.50
N VAL A 214 4.16 -7.19 17.92
CA VAL A 214 3.95 -7.16 16.46
C VAL A 214 5.02 -6.30 15.80
N ILE A 215 5.44 -6.70 14.61
CA ILE A 215 6.35 -5.95 13.75
C ILE A 215 5.84 -5.98 12.32
N GLY A 216 5.90 -4.85 11.64
CA GLY A 216 5.56 -4.79 10.23
C GLY A 216 6.26 -3.63 9.52
N GLU A 217 6.35 -3.76 8.20
CA GLU A 217 6.94 -2.76 7.31
C GLU A 217 5.90 -2.28 6.29
N SER A 218 5.95 -1.00 5.91
CA SER A 218 5.03 -0.41 4.93
C SER A 218 3.56 -0.62 5.33
N ALA A 219 2.73 -1.22 4.48
CA ALA A 219 1.36 -1.63 4.83
C ALA A 219 1.27 -2.53 6.08
N GLY A 220 2.25 -3.41 6.29
CA GLY A 220 2.37 -4.19 7.52
C GLY A 220 2.70 -3.32 8.73
N GLY A 221 3.48 -2.25 8.55
CA GLY A 221 3.75 -1.23 9.57
C GLY A 221 2.51 -0.42 9.92
N ALA A 222 1.72 -0.02 8.92
CA ALA A 222 0.41 0.62 9.14
C ALA A 222 -0.58 -0.31 9.87
N ALA A 223 -0.58 -1.61 9.55
CA ALA A 223 -1.35 -2.60 10.28
C ALA A 223 -0.86 -2.80 11.72
N ALA A 224 0.46 -2.84 11.96
CA ALA A 224 1.04 -2.91 13.30
C ALA A 224 0.67 -1.66 14.14
N SER A 225 0.73 -0.46 13.53
CA SER A 225 0.24 0.80 14.11
C SER A 225 -1.24 0.68 14.50
N LEU A 226 -2.11 0.23 13.60
CA LEU A 226 -3.53 0.01 13.89
C LEU A 226 -3.74 -0.99 15.03
N LEU A 227 -3.09 -2.16 14.96
CA LEU A 227 -3.24 -3.21 15.97
C LEU A 227 -2.70 -2.77 17.33
N ALA A 228 -1.74 -1.86 17.41
CA ALA A 228 -1.29 -1.31 18.68
C ALA A 228 -2.38 -0.49 19.40
N VAL A 229 -3.33 0.07 18.65
CA VAL A 229 -4.33 1.03 19.17
C VAL A 229 -5.80 0.57 19.00
N SER A 230 -6.08 -0.44 18.19
CA SER A 230 -7.46 -0.95 17.98
C SER A 230 -8.05 -1.56 19.26
N PRO A 231 -9.35 -1.37 19.55
CA PRO A 231 -10.02 -2.06 20.67
C PRO A 231 -10.01 -3.59 20.52
N ARG A 232 -10.03 -4.12 19.30
CA ARG A 232 -10.16 -5.57 19.02
C ARG A 232 -8.86 -6.36 19.22
N SER A 233 -7.73 -5.66 19.30
CA SER A 233 -6.43 -6.23 19.63
C SER A 233 -6.00 -5.94 21.07
N GLN A 234 -6.85 -5.28 21.87
CA GLN A 234 -6.56 -4.98 23.26
C GLN A 234 -6.34 -6.29 24.06
N GLY A 235 -5.23 -6.35 24.79
CA GLY A 235 -4.83 -7.54 25.55
C GLY A 235 -4.16 -8.65 24.72
N LEU A 236 -4.08 -8.52 23.39
CA LEU A 236 -3.36 -9.49 22.54
C LEU A 236 -1.88 -9.13 22.38
N LEU A 237 -1.51 -7.87 22.61
CA LEU A 237 -0.20 -7.28 22.31
C LEU A 237 0.37 -6.56 23.53
N HIS A 238 1.69 -6.58 23.63
CA HIS A 238 2.46 -5.94 24.70
C HIS A 238 3.30 -4.79 24.18
N GLN A 239 3.75 -4.87 22.91
CA GLN A 239 4.59 -3.87 22.25
C GLN A 239 4.32 -3.90 20.74
N ALA A 240 4.74 -2.85 20.03
CA ALA A 240 4.75 -2.85 18.57
C ALA A 240 6.04 -2.25 17.98
N ILE A 241 6.45 -2.77 16.83
CA ILE A 241 7.53 -2.23 16.02
C ILE A 241 6.94 -1.81 14.67
N ILE A 242 7.08 -0.54 14.35
CA ILE A 242 6.42 0.10 13.22
C ILE A 242 7.51 0.63 12.29
N MET A 243 7.72 -0.05 11.16
CA MET A 243 8.78 0.30 10.21
C MET A 243 8.15 0.95 8.98
N SER A 244 8.51 2.19 8.67
CA SER A 244 8.12 2.87 7.44
C SER A 244 6.63 2.75 7.11
N GLY A 245 5.75 2.92 8.10
CA GLY A 245 4.31 2.81 7.93
C GLY A 245 3.56 3.37 9.15
N SER A 246 2.34 3.86 8.96
CA SER A 246 1.53 4.38 10.06
C SER A 246 0.05 4.32 9.70
N SER A 247 -0.81 4.03 10.67
CA SER A 247 -2.27 4.14 10.49
C SER A 247 -2.73 5.59 10.25
N MET A 248 -1.86 6.57 10.51
CA MET A 248 -2.09 8.01 10.24
C MET A 248 -1.69 8.44 8.82
N ALA A 249 -1.18 7.54 7.98
CA ALA A 249 -0.92 7.83 6.56
C ALA A 249 -2.22 7.92 5.74
N GLY A 250 -2.20 8.64 4.61
CA GLY A 250 -3.36 8.81 3.72
C GLY A 250 -3.67 7.57 2.89
N TRP A 251 -2.65 6.76 2.62
CA TRP A 251 -2.78 5.48 1.92
C TRP A 251 -3.21 4.32 2.85
N ALA A 252 -3.22 4.51 4.18
CA ALA A 252 -3.49 3.44 5.14
C ALA A 252 -4.99 3.29 5.48
N ILE A 253 -5.65 4.39 5.88
CA ILE A 253 -7.07 4.42 6.26
C ILE A 253 -7.79 5.45 5.40
N HIS A 254 -8.87 5.01 4.75
CA HIS A 254 -9.78 5.83 3.97
C HIS A 254 -10.46 6.90 4.84
N ARG A 255 -10.53 8.15 4.38
CA ARG A 255 -11.00 9.30 5.19
C ARG A 255 -12.28 9.95 4.70
N HIS A 256 -12.44 10.09 3.40
CA HIS A 256 -13.56 10.81 2.78
C HIS A 256 -13.91 10.19 1.43
N SER A 257 -15.05 10.58 0.84
CA SER A 257 -15.57 9.99 -0.40
C SER A 257 -15.93 8.50 -0.24
N GLN A 258 -16.46 7.88 -1.30
CA GLN A 258 -16.72 6.44 -1.30
C GLN A 258 -15.41 5.65 -1.36
N PRO A 259 -15.21 4.60 -0.54
CA PRO A 259 -14.02 3.75 -0.63
C PRO A 259 -13.88 3.12 -2.02
N ALA A 260 -12.66 3.11 -2.56
CA ALA A 260 -12.37 2.48 -3.86
C ALA A 260 -12.74 0.99 -3.90
N TYR A 261 -12.60 0.29 -2.76
CA TYR A 261 -12.97 -1.12 -2.62
C TYR A 261 -14.40 -1.34 -2.08
N SER A 262 -15.28 -0.33 -2.14
CA SER A 262 -16.70 -0.53 -1.83
C SER A 262 -17.34 -1.53 -2.82
N VAL A 263 -18.32 -2.31 -2.34
CA VAL A 263 -19.01 -3.30 -3.18
C VAL A 263 -19.65 -2.68 -4.41
N ASP A 264 -20.20 -1.46 -4.30
CA ASP A 264 -20.83 -0.77 -5.41
C ASP A 264 -19.82 -0.35 -6.47
N ASN A 265 -18.65 0.15 -6.06
CA ASN A 265 -17.60 0.51 -7.00
C ASN A 265 -17.03 -0.71 -7.73
N LEU A 266 -16.85 -1.83 -7.00
CA LEU A 266 -16.43 -3.10 -7.57
C LEU A 266 -17.46 -3.65 -8.56
N VAL A 267 -18.75 -3.56 -8.23
CA VAL A 267 -19.84 -3.97 -9.14
C VAL A 267 -19.83 -3.13 -10.41
N ALA A 268 -19.68 -1.81 -10.32
CA ALA A 268 -19.55 -0.94 -11.50
C ALA A 268 -18.36 -1.36 -12.39
N TYR A 269 -17.23 -1.71 -11.78
CA TYR A 269 -16.07 -2.23 -12.51
C TYR A 269 -16.36 -3.58 -13.19
N PHE A 270 -17.00 -4.52 -12.48
CA PHE A 270 -17.33 -5.85 -13.03
C PHE A 270 -18.39 -5.78 -14.13
N ARG A 271 -19.29 -4.79 -14.08
CA ARG A 271 -20.31 -4.53 -15.10
C ARG A 271 -19.81 -3.74 -16.31
N CYS A 272 -18.52 -3.41 -16.37
CA CYS A 272 -17.91 -2.61 -17.43
C CYS A 272 -18.44 -1.16 -17.50
N GLU A 273 -18.99 -0.65 -16.40
CA GLU A 273 -19.41 0.76 -16.30
C GLU A 273 -18.19 1.66 -16.11
N LYS A 274 -17.10 1.11 -15.57
CA LYS A 274 -15.78 1.72 -15.48
C LYS A 274 -14.76 0.97 -16.32
N TRP A 275 -13.84 1.70 -16.92
CA TRP A 275 -12.78 1.15 -17.77
C TRP A 275 -11.43 1.60 -17.24
N ILE A 276 -10.50 0.66 -17.18
CA ILE A 276 -9.10 0.99 -16.94
C ILE A 276 -8.59 1.96 -18.02
N ASN A 277 -7.91 3.02 -17.60
CA ASN A 277 -7.38 4.02 -18.53
C ASN A 277 -6.19 3.47 -19.35
N GLU A 278 -5.79 4.20 -20.40
CA GLU A 278 -4.71 3.77 -21.31
C GLU A 278 -3.32 3.73 -20.66
N GLU A 279 -3.08 4.53 -19.61
CA GLU A 279 -1.80 4.58 -18.91
C GLU A 279 -1.63 3.33 -18.04
N ASP A 280 -2.63 3.03 -17.22
CA ASP A 280 -2.70 1.86 -16.35
C ASP A 280 -2.74 0.56 -17.17
N THR A 281 -3.38 0.58 -18.35
CA THR A 281 -3.35 -0.53 -19.31
C THR A 281 -1.91 -0.94 -19.64
N LYS A 282 -1.00 0.02 -19.88
CA LYS A 282 0.40 -0.27 -20.20
C LYS A 282 1.14 -0.87 -19.01
N GLU A 283 0.86 -0.38 -17.81
CA GLU A 283 1.44 -0.92 -16.57
C GLU A 283 0.96 -2.35 -16.30
N VAL A 284 -0.34 -2.60 -16.45
CA VAL A 284 -1.00 -3.89 -16.22
C VAL A 284 -0.51 -4.96 -17.19
N VAL A 285 -0.53 -4.66 -18.49
CA VAL A 285 -0.07 -5.58 -19.54
C VAL A 285 1.45 -5.74 -19.46
N GLY A 286 2.21 -4.68 -19.18
CA GLY A 286 3.67 -4.75 -19.13
C GLY A 286 4.31 -5.33 -20.41
N ASP A 287 5.62 -5.57 -20.38
CA ASP A 287 6.34 -6.15 -21.54
C ASP A 287 6.01 -7.66 -21.72
N GLU A 288 5.72 -8.39 -20.63
CA GLU A 288 5.40 -9.82 -20.63
C GLU A 288 4.14 -10.16 -21.45
N TYR A 289 3.17 -9.24 -21.50
CA TYR A 289 1.90 -9.44 -22.18
C TYR A 289 1.76 -8.61 -23.48
N GLN A 290 2.81 -7.92 -23.95
CA GLN A 290 2.83 -7.27 -25.27
C GLN A 290 2.62 -8.26 -26.43
N HIS A 291 2.89 -9.54 -26.19
CA HIS A 291 2.69 -10.64 -27.15
C HIS A 291 1.29 -11.26 -27.07
N LEU A 292 0.42 -10.81 -26.16
CA LEU A 292 -1.00 -11.15 -26.25
C LEU A 292 -1.49 -10.69 -27.61
N THR A 293 -1.85 -11.65 -28.46
CA THR A 293 -2.36 -11.33 -29.78
C THR A 293 -3.59 -10.43 -29.60
N GLN A 294 -3.86 -9.57 -30.58
CA GLN A 294 -5.10 -8.78 -30.61
C GLN A 294 -6.34 -9.69 -30.45
N ALA A 295 -6.23 -10.99 -30.77
CA ALA A 295 -7.23 -12.01 -30.51
C ALA A 295 -7.40 -12.38 -29.02
N VAL A 296 -6.34 -12.43 -28.21
CA VAL A 296 -6.46 -12.67 -26.76
C VAL A 296 -7.03 -11.45 -26.03
N MET A 297 -6.60 -10.23 -26.40
CA MET A 297 -7.22 -9.00 -25.89
C MET A 297 -8.69 -8.87 -26.31
N ARG A 298 -9.07 -9.41 -27.47
CA ARG A 298 -10.48 -9.53 -27.90
C ARG A 298 -11.23 -10.69 -27.24
N SER A 299 -10.55 -11.67 -26.65
CA SER A 299 -11.16 -12.81 -25.96
C SER A 299 -11.47 -12.54 -24.49
N SER A 300 -10.75 -11.61 -23.87
CA SER A 300 -11.12 -11.04 -22.58
C SER A 300 -12.32 -10.11 -22.73
N LEU A 301 -13.21 -10.12 -21.75
CA LEU A 301 -14.26 -9.11 -21.62
C LEU A 301 -13.64 -7.76 -21.18
N CYS A 302 -14.47 -6.79 -20.82
CA CYS A 302 -13.98 -5.54 -20.25
C CYS A 302 -13.06 -5.78 -19.05
N ASN A 303 -12.06 -4.91 -18.88
CA ASN A 303 -11.15 -4.94 -17.73
C ASN A 303 -10.43 -6.29 -17.54
N TYR A 304 -10.14 -7.00 -18.64
CA TYR A 304 -9.47 -8.30 -18.62
C TYR A 304 -10.21 -9.41 -17.86
N GLN A 305 -11.52 -9.26 -17.67
CA GLN A 305 -12.36 -10.28 -17.07
C GLN A 305 -12.45 -11.51 -17.98
N ASN A 306 -12.33 -12.71 -17.39
CA ASN A 306 -12.45 -13.97 -18.13
C ASN A 306 -13.92 -14.38 -18.35
N VAL A 307 -14.81 -13.98 -17.46
CA VAL A 307 -16.23 -14.39 -17.43
C VAL A 307 -17.07 -13.18 -17.02
N LYS A 308 -18.23 -13.02 -17.64
CA LYS A 308 -19.20 -11.99 -17.25
C LYS A 308 -19.95 -12.49 -16.02
N ILE A 309 -20.15 -11.63 -15.03
CA ILE A 309 -20.91 -11.97 -13.83
C ILE A 309 -22.39 -11.66 -14.12
N ASP A 310 -23.14 -12.68 -14.54
CA ASP A 310 -24.49 -12.50 -15.06
C ASP A 310 -25.52 -12.21 -13.96
N CYS A 311 -25.24 -12.61 -12.71
CA CYS A 311 -26.12 -12.29 -11.59
C CYS A 311 -26.06 -10.81 -11.13
N LEU A 312 -25.13 -9.98 -11.66
CA LEU A 312 -25.06 -8.54 -11.37
C LEU A 312 -25.99 -7.76 -12.29
N ILE A 313 -27.23 -7.55 -11.83
CA ILE A 313 -28.26 -6.75 -12.50
C ILE A 313 -28.42 -5.37 -11.85
N ASP A 314 -29.16 -4.48 -12.50
CA ASP A 314 -29.48 -3.16 -11.95
C ASP A 314 -30.33 -3.27 -10.67
N ASP A 315 -30.24 -2.26 -9.81
CA ASP A 315 -31.07 -2.09 -8.60
C ASP A 315 -30.96 -3.19 -7.52
N MET A 316 -29.89 -4.00 -7.53
CA MET A 316 -29.64 -5.01 -6.48
C MET A 316 -29.27 -4.37 -5.14
N GLY A 317 -29.81 -4.94 -4.06
CA GLY A 317 -29.36 -4.63 -2.70
C GLY A 317 -27.92 -5.10 -2.45
N GLN A 318 -27.23 -4.52 -1.46
CA GLN A 318 -25.83 -4.88 -1.16
C GLN A 318 -25.66 -6.37 -0.81
N THR A 319 -26.61 -6.96 -0.07
CA THR A 319 -26.58 -8.39 0.28
C THR A 319 -26.72 -9.30 -0.94
N GLU A 320 -27.53 -8.91 -1.93
CA GLU A 320 -27.72 -9.67 -3.18
C GLU A 320 -26.46 -9.60 -4.04
N LYS A 321 -25.87 -8.40 -4.18
CA LYS A 321 -24.57 -8.19 -4.85
C LYS A 321 -23.52 -9.10 -4.23
N LEU A 322 -23.44 -9.13 -2.90
CA LEU A 322 -22.48 -9.96 -2.18
C LEU A 322 -22.71 -11.46 -2.41
N SER A 323 -23.97 -11.91 -2.37
CA SER A 323 -24.31 -13.31 -2.67
C SER A 323 -23.91 -13.70 -4.09
N CYS A 324 -24.10 -12.80 -5.05
CA CYS A 324 -23.68 -12.97 -6.44
C CYS A 324 -22.16 -13.09 -6.55
N LEU A 325 -21.41 -12.14 -5.96
CA LEU A 325 -19.94 -12.14 -5.99
C LEU A 325 -19.33 -13.38 -5.29
N ARG A 326 -19.93 -13.88 -4.22
CA ARG A 326 -19.48 -15.13 -3.57
C ARG A 326 -19.55 -16.34 -4.51
N LYS A 327 -20.57 -16.37 -5.37
CA LYS A 327 -20.86 -17.50 -6.24
C LYS A 327 -20.11 -17.45 -7.58
N GLU A 328 -20.05 -16.28 -8.20
CA GLU A 328 -19.61 -16.14 -9.60
C GLU A 328 -18.26 -15.45 -9.76
N LEU A 329 -17.80 -14.65 -8.80
CA LEU A 329 -16.54 -13.93 -8.94
C LEU A 329 -15.35 -14.90 -8.90
N ASN A 330 -14.46 -14.77 -9.89
CA ASN A 330 -13.29 -15.63 -10.04
C ASN A 330 -12.02 -14.80 -10.27
N PHE A 331 -11.10 -14.91 -9.31
CA PHE A 331 -9.80 -14.22 -9.35
C PHE A 331 -8.65 -15.08 -9.92
N SER A 332 -8.92 -16.16 -10.64
CA SER A 332 -7.88 -17.04 -11.20
C SER A 332 -6.98 -16.35 -12.22
N SER A 333 -7.44 -15.27 -12.86
CA SER A 333 -6.64 -14.49 -13.82
C SER A 333 -5.72 -13.49 -13.11
N PRO A 334 -4.39 -13.62 -13.20
CA PRO A 334 -3.46 -12.62 -12.68
C PRO A 334 -3.64 -11.25 -13.35
N LEU A 335 -3.90 -11.24 -14.67
CA LEU A 335 -4.07 -10.01 -15.44
C LEU A 335 -5.30 -9.22 -14.99
N PHE A 336 -6.42 -9.91 -14.74
CA PHE A 336 -7.63 -9.31 -14.18
C PHE A 336 -7.37 -8.70 -12.79
N ARG A 337 -6.69 -9.44 -11.91
CA ARG A 337 -6.35 -8.95 -10.57
C ARG A 337 -5.48 -7.69 -10.62
N LYS A 338 -4.50 -7.66 -11.51
CA LYS A 338 -3.62 -6.50 -11.70
C LYS A 338 -4.37 -5.30 -12.30
N ALA A 339 -5.23 -5.54 -13.28
CA ALA A 339 -6.10 -4.50 -13.86
C ALA A 339 -6.99 -3.86 -12.80
N LEU A 340 -7.56 -4.68 -11.92
CA LEU A 340 -8.39 -4.22 -10.82
C LEU A 340 -7.59 -3.36 -9.84
N ALA A 341 -6.38 -3.79 -9.47
CA ALA A 341 -5.52 -3.03 -8.55
C ALA A 341 -5.00 -1.72 -9.15
N ALA A 342 -4.70 -1.69 -10.45
CA ALA A 342 -4.26 -0.47 -11.13
C ALA A 342 -5.37 0.59 -11.14
N GLU A 343 -6.60 0.20 -11.49
CA GLU A 343 -7.75 1.12 -11.46
C GLU A 343 -8.10 1.60 -10.03
N LEU A 344 -8.11 0.69 -9.06
CA LEU A 344 -8.59 1.01 -7.71
C LEU A 344 -7.51 1.56 -6.79
N GLY A 345 -6.25 1.55 -7.22
CA GLY A 345 -5.10 1.92 -6.42
C GLY A 345 -4.88 1.00 -5.21
N VAL A 346 -4.08 1.49 -4.25
CA VAL A 346 -3.74 0.75 -3.03
C VAL A 346 -5.00 0.39 -2.23
N SER A 347 -5.02 -0.82 -1.67
CA SER A 347 -6.09 -1.20 -0.74
C SER A 347 -5.95 -0.43 0.57
N LYS A 348 -7.06 0.10 1.09
CA LYS A 348 -7.09 0.88 2.33
C LYS A 348 -8.03 0.24 3.35
N MET A 349 -7.73 0.45 4.62
CA MET A 349 -8.67 0.17 5.70
C MET A 349 -9.80 1.21 5.68
N VAL A 350 -10.99 0.84 6.16
CA VAL A 350 -12.14 1.75 6.31
C VAL A 350 -12.49 1.94 7.78
N VAL A 351 -13.06 3.09 8.13
CA VAL A 351 -13.60 3.32 9.48
C VAL A 351 -14.92 2.57 9.60
N ASP A 352 -14.93 1.48 10.36
CA ASP A 352 -16.07 0.58 10.51
C ASP A 352 -16.82 0.72 11.86
N GLY A 353 -16.33 1.60 12.74
CA GLY A 353 -16.94 1.82 14.06
C GLY A 353 -16.61 0.73 15.09
N ASP A 354 -15.81 -0.29 14.72
CA ASP A 354 -15.55 -1.45 15.57
C ASP A 354 -14.07 -1.82 15.65
N LEU A 355 -13.50 -2.36 14.56
CA LEU A 355 -12.07 -2.66 14.47
C LEU A 355 -11.26 -1.38 14.28
N VAL A 356 -11.79 -0.49 13.44
CA VAL A 356 -11.28 0.86 13.16
C VAL A 356 -12.40 1.84 13.54
N PRO A 357 -12.52 2.21 14.83
CA PRO A 357 -13.66 2.99 15.32
C PRO A 357 -13.65 4.46 14.90
N SER A 358 -12.51 4.99 14.45
CA SER A 358 -12.36 6.39 14.03
C SER A 358 -11.22 6.54 13.02
N SER A 359 -11.02 7.74 12.48
CA SER A 359 -9.85 8.07 11.66
C SER A 359 -8.54 7.69 12.37
N GLY A 360 -7.49 7.34 11.61
CA GLY A 360 -6.20 6.96 12.17
C GLY A 360 -5.63 7.99 13.16
N VAL A 361 -5.84 9.28 12.90
CA VAL A 361 -5.41 10.37 13.78
C VAL A 361 -6.10 10.32 15.14
N SER A 362 -7.42 10.27 15.15
CA SER A 362 -8.19 10.20 16.39
C SER A 362 -7.94 8.87 17.11
N LEU A 363 -7.76 7.80 16.36
CA LEU A 363 -7.56 6.46 16.89
C LEU A 363 -6.27 6.37 17.72
N VAL A 364 -5.15 6.79 17.13
CA VAL A 364 -3.85 6.76 17.83
C VAL A 364 -3.85 7.72 19.02
N ARG A 365 -4.30 8.96 18.83
CA ARG A 365 -4.37 9.97 19.91
C ARG A 365 -5.20 9.51 21.10
N ASN A 366 -6.29 8.77 20.87
CA ASN A 366 -7.17 8.38 21.96
C ASN A 366 -6.74 7.06 22.62
N ASN A 367 -6.18 6.12 21.85
CA ASN A 367 -6.02 4.73 22.26
C ASN A 367 -4.57 4.22 22.32
N ALA A 368 -3.55 5.06 22.11
CA ALA A 368 -2.15 4.71 22.36
C ALA A 368 -1.98 4.17 23.79
N ARG A 369 -1.42 2.95 23.92
CA ARG A 369 -1.44 2.19 25.18
C ARG A 369 -0.26 1.25 25.43
N ILE A 370 0.51 0.89 24.41
CA ILE A 370 1.65 -0.03 24.53
C ILE A 370 2.93 0.63 24.00
N PRO A 371 4.13 0.32 24.53
CA PRO A 371 5.37 0.89 24.01
C PRO A 371 5.59 0.56 22.53
N ILE A 372 6.18 1.52 21.80
CA ILE A 372 6.51 1.36 20.38
C ILE A 372 7.98 1.64 20.08
N MET A 373 8.52 0.88 19.12
CA MET A 373 9.73 1.25 18.38
C MET A 373 9.30 1.63 16.97
N THR A 374 9.60 2.85 16.52
CA THR A 374 9.11 3.33 15.22
C THR A 374 10.17 4.14 14.48
N GLY A 375 10.12 4.14 13.15
CA GLY A 375 11.06 4.90 12.35
C GLY A 375 10.83 4.79 10.85
N VAL A 376 11.57 5.61 10.12
CA VAL A 376 11.51 5.75 8.66
C VAL A 376 12.93 5.73 8.06
N ALA A 377 13.04 5.34 6.80
CA ALA A 377 14.28 5.43 6.04
C ALA A 377 14.58 6.87 5.64
N ARG A 378 15.86 7.23 5.54
CA ARG A 378 16.30 8.61 5.22
C ARG A 378 15.64 9.22 3.98
N LYS A 379 15.38 8.40 2.96
CA LYS A 379 14.67 8.75 1.73
C LYS A 379 13.79 7.58 1.31
N GLU A 380 12.60 7.46 1.87
CA GLU A 380 11.65 6.37 1.58
C GLU A 380 11.52 6.11 0.07
N TRP A 381 11.22 7.14 -0.71
CA TRP A 381 11.13 7.05 -2.18
C TRP A 381 12.45 7.24 -2.93
N GLY A 382 13.60 7.10 -2.28
CA GLY A 382 14.92 7.25 -2.92
C GLY A 382 15.15 6.28 -4.09
N HIS A 383 14.38 5.20 -4.18
CA HIS A 383 14.44 4.21 -5.26
C HIS A 383 13.50 4.51 -6.45
N LYS A 384 12.58 5.49 -6.35
CA LYS A 384 11.70 5.86 -7.48
C LYS A 384 12.52 6.54 -8.59
N LYS A 385 12.50 5.96 -9.78
CA LYS A 385 13.20 6.48 -10.98
C LYS A 385 12.47 7.69 -11.59
N ALA A 386 13.17 8.50 -12.39
CA ALA A 386 12.59 9.69 -13.04
C ALA A 386 11.32 9.41 -13.87
N MET A 387 11.21 8.20 -14.43
CA MET A 387 10.04 7.76 -15.19
C MET A 387 8.73 7.75 -14.38
N PHE A 388 8.79 7.53 -13.06
CA PHE A 388 7.59 7.57 -12.20
C PHE A 388 7.00 8.98 -12.09
N TYR A 389 7.81 10.01 -12.33
CA TYR A 389 7.39 11.41 -12.39
C TYR A 389 7.21 11.90 -13.82
N SER A 390 7.20 11.00 -14.82
CA SER A 390 7.18 11.36 -16.24
C SER A 390 8.38 12.20 -16.70
N MET A 391 9.48 12.22 -15.95
CA MET A 391 10.69 13.03 -16.19
C MET A 391 11.85 12.24 -16.82
N HIS A 392 11.53 11.23 -17.64
CA HIS A 392 12.54 10.38 -18.28
C HIS A 392 13.39 11.13 -19.34
N GLN A 393 12.89 12.26 -19.85
CA GLN A 393 13.61 13.13 -20.78
C GLN A 393 14.44 14.14 -19.98
N ARG A 394 15.78 14.01 -20.03
CA ARG A 394 16.71 14.76 -19.17
C ARG A 394 17.00 16.19 -19.63
N ASP A 395 16.61 16.56 -20.85
CA ASP A 395 16.92 17.86 -21.45
C ASP A 395 15.69 18.77 -21.50
N GLY A 396 15.78 19.96 -20.89
CA GLY A 396 14.80 21.03 -21.08
C GLY A 396 13.49 20.92 -20.31
N LEU A 397 13.51 20.43 -19.06
CA LEU A 397 12.33 20.43 -18.18
C LEU A 397 11.79 21.85 -18.00
N LYS A 398 10.50 22.04 -18.27
CA LYS A 398 9.83 23.32 -18.04
C LYS A 398 9.32 23.36 -16.60
N ARG A 399 9.25 24.58 -16.07
CA ARG A 399 8.63 24.83 -14.76
C ARG A 399 7.20 24.28 -14.68
N SER A 400 6.43 24.40 -15.76
CA SER A 400 5.06 23.86 -15.87
C SER A 400 5.00 22.35 -15.61
N ASP A 401 5.98 21.61 -16.13
CA ASP A 401 6.00 20.14 -16.00
C ASP A 401 6.26 19.76 -14.54
N VAL A 402 7.12 20.53 -13.85
CA VAL A 402 7.39 20.34 -12.41
C VAL A 402 6.18 20.71 -11.56
N GLU A 403 5.54 21.85 -11.83
CA GLU A 403 4.36 22.31 -11.10
C GLU A 403 3.18 21.33 -11.25
N GLU A 404 2.97 20.77 -12.44
CA GLU A 404 1.98 19.72 -12.69
C GLU A 404 2.27 18.46 -11.88
N GLN A 405 3.53 18.02 -11.82
CA GLN A 405 3.91 16.86 -11.03
C GLN A 405 3.75 17.07 -9.53
N VAL A 406 4.08 18.27 -9.03
CA VAL A 406 3.81 18.63 -7.63
C VAL A 406 2.31 18.58 -7.37
N TYR A 407 1.49 19.20 -8.21
CA TYR A 407 0.03 19.16 -8.07
C TYR A 407 -0.48 17.71 -7.99
N ARG A 408 -0.04 16.85 -8.91
CA ARG A 408 -0.42 15.43 -8.94
C ARG A 408 -0.05 14.68 -7.65
N ILE A 409 1.12 14.96 -7.07
CA ILE A 409 1.51 14.38 -5.77
C ILE A 409 0.61 14.90 -4.65
N ILE A 410 0.27 16.19 -4.63
CA ILE A 410 -0.62 16.74 -3.59
C ILE A 410 -2.02 16.13 -3.71
N ASP A 411 -2.56 16.05 -4.91
CA ASP A 411 -3.87 15.49 -5.21
C ASP A 411 -3.93 13.99 -4.84
N ASN A 412 -2.93 13.20 -5.24
CA ASN A 412 -2.96 11.75 -5.01
C ASN A 412 -2.51 11.32 -3.61
N SER A 413 -1.61 12.07 -2.98
CA SER A 413 -0.97 11.66 -1.72
C SER A 413 -1.44 12.48 -0.53
N PHE A 414 -1.40 13.82 -0.62
CA PHE A 414 -1.74 14.69 0.51
C PHE A 414 -3.25 14.83 0.71
N HIS A 415 -4.03 14.96 -0.36
CA HIS A 415 -5.50 15.07 -0.28
C HIS A 415 -6.09 13.87 0.45
N GLU A 416 -5.58 12.66 0.18
CA GLU A 416 -5.96 11.43 0.89
C GLU A 416 -5.66 11.46 2.40
N THR A 417 -4.81 12.38 2.87
CA THR A 417 -4.57 12.63 4.30
C THR A 417 -5.53 13.68 4.89
N ALA A 418 -6.25 14.45 4.08
CA ALA A 418 -7.19 15.43 4.59
C ALA A 418 -8.37 14.75 5.29
N SER A 419 -8.95 15.43 6.27
CA SER A 419 -10.14 14.92 6.97
C SER A 419 -11.40 14.99 6.09
N GLU A 420 -11.40 15.88 5.10
CA GLU A 420 -12.51 16.14 4.19
C GLU A 420 -11.96 16.34 2.78
N LYS A 421 -12.83 16.23 1.77
CA LYS A 421 -12.44 16.48 0.39
C LYS A 421 -12.11 17.97 0.21
N LEU A 422 -10.87 18.27 -0.16
CA LEU A 422 -10.39 19.62 -0.45
C LEU A 422 -10.88 20.11 -1.82
N SER A 423 -11.06 21.43 -1.96
CA SER A 423 -11.34 22.07 -3.25
C SER A 423 -10.08 22.15 -4.13
N ASN A 424 -10.27 22.19 -5.45
CA ASN A 424 -9.17 22.35 -6.41
C ASN A 424 -8.32 23.61 -6.13
N SER A 425 -8.95 24.70 -5.70
CA SER A 425 -8.24 25.94 -5.32
C SER A 425 -7.35 25.77 -4.09
N THR A 426 -7.81 24.99 -3.10
CA THR A 426 -7.03 24.68 -1.89
C THR A 426 -5.84 23.79 -2.24
N ILE A 427 -6.05 22.75 -3.06
CA ILE A 427 -4.99 21.87 -3.55
C ILE A 427 -3.94 22.67 -4.33
N GLN A 428 -4.37 23.56 -5.23
CA GLN A 428 -3.47 24.43 -5.99
C GLN A 428 -2.65 25.36 -5.08
N LEU A 429 -3.26 25.92 -4.04
CA LEU A 429 -2.55 26.78 -3.08
C LEU A 429 -1.47 25.99 -2.34
N ILE A 430 -1.79 24.78 -1.88
CA ILE A 430 -0.84 23.88 -1.23
C ILE A 430 0.27 23.49 -2.20
N ALA A 431 -0.05 23.17 -3.45
CA ALA A 431 0.93 22.86 -4.49
C ALA A 431 1.90 24.03 -4.74
N ASN A 432 1.39 25.26 -4.84
CA ASN A 432 2.22 26.46 -5.00
C ASN A 432 3.16 26.68 -3.80
N ALA A 433 2.65 26.53 -2.57
CA ALA A 433 3.48 26.62 -1.36
C ALA A 433 4.55 25.52 -1.32
N THR A 434 4.20 24.32 -1.80
CA THR A 434 5.10 23.16 -1.87
C THR A 434 6.25 23.41 -2.84
N VAL A 435 5.99 24.00 -4.00
CA VAL A 435 7.04 24.38 -4.97
C VAL A 435 8.06 25.31 -4.32
N VAL A 436 7.62 26.29 -3.54
CA VAL A 436 8.53 27.17 -2.80
C VAL A 436 9.36 26.36 -1.80
N ARG A 437 8.73 25.50 -0.99
CA ARG A 437 9.43 24.77 0.06
C ARG A 437 10.43 23.73 -0.43
N TYR A 438 10.10 22.97 -1.47
CA TYR A 438 10.90 21.82 -1.92
C TYR A 438 11.75 22.12 -3.15
N LEU A 439 11.43 23.16 -3.95
CA LEU A 439 12.05 23.38 -5.26
C LEU A 439 12.69 24.77 -5.44
N GLU A 440 12.58 25.70 -4.47
CA GLU A 440 13.17 27.06 -4.59
C GLU A 440 14.69 27.08 -4.77
N ASN A 441 15.40 26.07 -4.24
CA ASN A 441 16.86 25.93 -4.38
C ASN A 441 17.32 25.24 -5.67
N VAL A 442 16.40 24.74 -6.50
CA VAL A 442 16.74 24.20 -7.82
C VAL A 442 17.02 25.39 -8.74
N LYS A 443 18.28 25.54 -9.17
CA LYS A 443 18.75 26.70 -9.96
C LYS A 443 17.94 26.85 -11.26
N ASN A 444 18.00 28.04 -11.88
CA ASN A 444 17.26 28.45 -13.10
C ASN A 444 17.26 27.47 -14.30
N GLU A 445 18.09 26.43 -14.29
CA GLU A 445 17.99 25.26 -15.16
C GLU A 445 17.48 24.08 -14.33
N PHE A 446 16.22 23.68 -14.51
CA PHE A 446 15.62 22.51 -13.83
C PHE A 446 16.34 21.23 -14.24
N ASN A 447 17.42 20.90 -13.54
CA ASN A 447 18.13 19.65 -13.69
C ASN A 447 17.21 18.50 -13.22
N ALA A 448 16.96 17.53 -14.10
CA ALA A 448 16.06 16.41 -13.83
C ALA A 448 16.40 15.64 -12.55
N ASP A 449 17.68 15.43 -12.25
CA ASP A 449 18.11 14.68 -11.07
C ASP A 449 17.79 15.43 -9.78
N GLN A 450 17.96 16.77 -9.78
CA GLN A 450 17.64 17.62 -8.63
C GLN A 450 16.13 17.68 -8.40
N VAL A 451 15.35 17.81 -9.47
CA VAL A 451 13.88 17.84 -9.39
C VAL A 451 13.35 16.51 -8.90
N VAL A 452 13.79 15.39 -9.48
CA VAL A 452 13.38 14.05 -9.04
C VAL A 452 13.74 13.82 -7.57
N GLY A 453 14.94 14.21 -7.13
CA GLY A 453 15.33 14.11 -5.72
C GLY A 453 14.43 14.93 -4.78
N ALA A 454 13.98 16.10 -5.22
CA ALA A 454 13.03 16.94 -4.46
C ALA A 454 11.63 16.33 -4.43
N LEU A 455 11.13 15.79 -5.54
CA LEU A 455 9.83 15.11 -5.62
C LEU A 455 9.79 13.83 -4.78
N GLN A 456 10.86 13.03 -4.82
CA GLN A 456 11.03 11.85 -3.95
C GLN A 456 10.92 12.25 -2.47
N LYS A 457 11.57 13.35 -2.09
CA LYS A 457 11.56 13.84 -0.71
C LYS A 457 10.17 14.35 -0.31
N LEU A 458 9.55 15.16 -1.17
CA LEU A 458 8.18 15.66 -1.02
C LEU A 458 7.19 14.52 -0.73
N GLU A 459 7.16 13.53 -1.62
CA GLU A 459 6.22 12.41 -1.51
C GLU A 459 6.54 11.53 -0.28
N SER A 460 7.83 11.32 0.04
CA SER A 460 8.25 10.58 1.25
C SER A 460 7.77 11.29 2.53
N ASP A 461 7.87 12.61 2.55
CA ASP A 461 7.48 13.41 3.71
C ASP A 461 5.96 13.34 3.94
N ILE A 462 5.15 13.39 2.88
CA ILE A 462 3.68 13.25 2.95
C ILE A 462 3.27 11.84 3.40
N GLU A 463 3.86 10.80 2.81
CA GLU A 463 3.37 9.43 2.95
C GLU A 463 3.92 8.67 4.16
N PHE A 464 5.09 9.04 4.67
CA PHE A 464 5.76 8.29 5.74
C PHE A 464 6.26 9.17 6.88
N VAL A 465 7.03 10.21 6.60
CA VAL A 465 7.71 10.99 7.65
C VAL A 465 6.70 11.77 8.49
N ALA A 466 5.81 12.56 7.87
CA ALA A 466 4.81 13.34 8.58
C ALA A 466 3.81 12.45 9.36
N PRO A 467 3.27 11.35 8.81
CA PRO A 467 2.52 10.37 9.59
C PRO A 467 3.28 9.80 10.79
N CYS A 468 4.55 9.41 10.62
CA CYS A 468 5.39 8.91 11.71
C CYS A 468 5.58 9.96 12.82
N GLN A 469 5.91 11.20 12.46
CA GLN A 469 6.02 12.31 13.42
C GLN A 469 4.72 12.52 14.22
N ARG A 470 3.55 12.50 13.55
CA ARG A 470 2.26 12.66 14.23
C ARG A 470 1.92 11.49 15.14
N GLU A 471 2.27 10.27 14.76
CA GLU A 471 2.10 9.09 15.60
C GLU A 471 3.00 9.16 16.84
N VAL A 472 4.28 9.49 16.67
CA VAL A 472 5.20 9.73 17.80
C VAL A 472 4.65 10.77 18.76
N ALA A 473 4.20 11.93 18.25
CA ALA A 473 3.64 12.99 19.07
C ALA A 473 2.43 12.49 19.89
N ALA A 474 1.52 11.73 19.27
CA ALA A 474 0.36 11.17 19.95
C ALA A 474 0.72 10.20 21.09
N TYR A 475 1.77 9.40 20.94
CA TYR A 475 2.27 8.52 22.00
C TYR A 475 2.96 9.30 23.12
N VAL A 476 3.76 10.32 22.77
CA VAL A 476 4.42 11.21 23.73
C VAL A 476 3.40 11.96 24.57
N ASP A 477 2.33 12.48 23.98
CA ASP A 477 1.23 13.17 24.67
C ASP A 477 0.54 12.27 25.71
N LYS A 478 0.54 10.95 25.48
CA LYS A 478 -0.01 9.94 26.40
C LYS A 478 1.00 9.43 27.43
N GLY A 479 2.26 9.87 27.36
CA GLY A 479 3.33 9.38 28.22
C GLY A 479 3.68 7.91 27.98
N ILE A 480 3.39 7.38 26.80
CA ILE A 480 3.72 6.00 26.42
C ILE A 480 5.14 5.98 25.82
N PRO A 481 6.03 5.05 26.22
CA PRO A 481 7.40 5.03 25.72
C PRO A 481 7.49 4.85 24.20
N VAL A 482 8.29 5.71 23.57
CA VAL A 482 8.61 5.66 22.14
C VAL A 482 10.12 5.57 21.94
N TYR A 483 10.57 4.59 21.17
CA TYR A 483 11.94 4.49 20.67
C TYR A 483 11.97 4.85 19.19
N LEU A 484 12.32 6.09 18.90
CA LEU A 484 12.35 6.64 17.55
C LEU A 484 13.69 6.36 16.87
N TYR A 485 13.66 5.97 15.59
CA TYR A 485 14.84 5.89 14.74
C TYR A 485 14.68 6.53 13.36
N SER A 486 15.80 6.99 12.81
CA SER A 486 16.01 7.22 11.38
C SER A 486 16.94 6.13 10.84
N PHE A 487 16.53 5.42 9.79
CA PHE A 487 17.43 4.48 9.11
C PHE A 487 18.26 5.21 8.06
N ASP A 488 19.54 5.41 8.36
CA ASP A 488 20.47 6.25 7.57
C ASP A 488 21.65 5.45 7.00
N TYR A 489 21.68 4.13 7.21
CA TYR A 489 22.78 3.30 6.74
C TYR A 489 22.74 3.11 5.22
N VAL A 490 23.75 3.62 4.55
CA VAL A 490 23.97 3.40 3.12
C VAL A 490 24.95 2.24 2.92
N PRO A 491 24.57 1.16 2.22
CA PRO A 491 25.46 0.04 1.94
C PRO A 491 26.73 0.50 1.20
N LYS A 492 27.89 -0.06 1.57
CA LYS A 492 29.13 0.18 0.81
C LYS A 492 29.15 -0.62 -0.48
N SER A 493 28.57 -1.80 -0.44
CA SER A 493 28.39 -2.65 -1.61
C SER A 493 27.35 -2.06 -2.55
N PRO A 494 27.48 -2.31 -3.86
CA PRO A 494 26.47 -1.91 -4.81
C PRO A 494 25.14 -2.60 -4.49
N ILE A 495 24.06 -1.86 -4.71
CA ILE A 495 22.71 -2.39 -4.72
C ILE A 495 22.45 -2.83 -6.15
N LEU A 496 22.23 -4.13 -6.31
CA LEU A 496 21.95 -4.74 -7.60
C LEU A 496 20.43 -4.86 -7.74
N GLU A 497 19.87 -4.26 -8.78
CA GLU A 497 18.48 -4.48 -9.16
C GLU A 497 18.42 -5.57 -10.22
N SER A 498 17.55 -6.55 -9.98
CA SER A 498 17.26 -7.59 -10.95
C SER A 498 15.97 -7.26 -11.68
N GLU A 499 16.08 -6.79 -12.92
CA GLU A 499 14.94 -6.71 -13.82
C GLU A 499 14.87 -7.99 -14.66
N ARG A 500 13.65 -8.53 -14.82
CA ARG A 500 13.40 -9.66 -15.70
C ARG A 500 12.52 -9.18 -16.83
N LYS A 501 13.00 -9.35 -18.06
CA LYS A 501 12.23 -9.09 -19.27
C LYS A 501 12.07 -10.39 -20.04
N ILE A 502 10.84 -10.70 -20.42
CA ILE A 502 10.55 -11.82 -21.29
C ILE A 502 10.48 -11.28 -22.72
N TYR A 503 11.31 -11.82 -23.60
CA TYR A 503 11.29 -11.50 -25.02
C TYR A 503 10.73 -12.68 -25.80
N SER A 504 9.66 -12.47 -26.57
CA SER A 504 9.23 -13.42 -27.59
C SER A 504 9.75 -12.97 -28.96
N LEU A 505 10.66 -13.74 -29.53
CA LEU A 505 11.18 -13.52 -30.88
C LEU A 505 10.44 -14.44 -31.84
N PHE A 506 9.65 -13.87 -32.76
CA PHE A 506 9.09 -14.54 -33.94
C PHE A 506 8.43 -15.91 -33.69
N GLY A 507 7.55 -16.00 -32.68
CA GLY A 507 6.82 -17.24 -32.39
C GLY A 507 7.67 -18.36 -31.76
N ALA A 508 8.93 -18.07 -31.39
CA ALA A 508 9.75 -18.97 -30.60
C ALA A 508 9.32 -18.95 -29.12
N LYS A 509 9.78 -19.95 -28.35
CA LYS A 509 9.57 -19.98 -26.90
C LYS A 509 10.08 -18.67 -26.27
N PRO A 510 9.30 -18.04 -25.37
CA PRO A 510 9.74 -16.81 -24.71
C PRO A 510 11.08 -17.03 -24.01
N VAL A 511 12.01 -16.09 -24.22
CA VAL A 511 13.33 -16.09 -23.57
C VAL A 511 13.27 -15.11 -22.40
N GLU A 512 13.38 -15.63 -21.18
CA GLU A 512 13.53 -14.82 -19.97
C GLU A 512 14.97 -14.30 -19.91
N MET A 513 15.14 -12.98 -20.06
CA MET A 513 16.41 -12.31 -19.79
C MET A 513 16.35 -11.68 -18.40
N LYS A 514 17.20 -12.17 -17.50
CA LYS A 514 17.50 -11.50 -16.23
C LYS A 514 18.61 -10.48 -16.47
N ARG A 515 18.28 -9.19 -16.45
CA ARG A 515 19.26 -8.11 -16.45
C ARG A 515 19.49 -7.71 -14.99
N THR A 516 20.71 -7.92 -14.51
CA THR A 516 21.12 -7.45 -13.18
C THR A 516 22.00 -6.23 -13.38
N GLU A 517 21.53 -5.08 -12.93
CA GLU A 517 22.24 -3.81 -13.09
C GLU A 517 22.58 -3.22 -11.74
N LYS A 518 23.59 -2.36 -11.72
CA LYS A 518 23.74 -1.45 -10.59
C LYS A 518 22.53 -0.54 -10.60
N SER A 519 21.82 -0.46 -9.48
CA SER A 519 20.67 0.43 -9.36
C SER A 519 21.08 1.88 -9.70
N GLU A 520 20.28 2.53 -10.54
CA GLU A 520 20.41 3.95 -10.89
C GLU A 520 19.85 4.85 -9.78
N ILE A 521 20.17 4.56 -8.51
CA ILE A 521 19.80 5.45 -7.41
C ILE A 521 20.58 6.76 -7.59
N LEU A 522 19.84 7.81 -7.93
CA LEU A 522 20.35 9.16 -8.18
C LEU A 522 21.21 9.68 -7.01
N GLU A 523 20.78 9.38 -5.78
CA GLU A 523 21.52 9.70 -4.57
C GLU A 523 21.59 8.47 -3.66
N LYS A 524 22.81 8.06 -3.28
CA LYS A 524 23.03 6.91 -2.38
C LYS A 524 22.48 7.21 -0.98
N ALA A 525 21.20 6.93 -0.77
CA ALA A 525 20.52 7.07 0.51
C ALA A 525 19.87 5.73 0.92
N ALA A 526 19.54 5.63 2.20
CA ALA A 526 18.70 4.54 2.69
C ALA A 526 17.24 4.80 2.28
N PHE A 527 16.59 3.80 1.71
CA PHE A 527 15.25 3.89 1.14
C PHE A 527 14.30 2.82 1.68
N HIS A 528 13.03 2.89 1.27
CA HIS A 528 11.95 2.04 1.74
C HIS A 528 12.31 0.55 1.71
N GLY A 529 12.03 -0.16 2.81
CA GLY A 529 12.29 -1.59 2.96
C GLY A 529 13.77 -2.00 3.06
N LEU A 530 14.72 -1.06 3.09
CA LEU A 530 16.14 -1.39 3.18
C LEU A 530 16.52 -1.90 4.57
N ASP A 531 15.95 -1.35 5.65
CA ASP A 531 16.14 -1.83 7.02
C ASP A 531 15.56 -3.25 7.21
N HIS A 532 14.39 -3.54 6.65
CA HIS A 532 13.83 -4.88 6.52
C HIS A 532 14.85 -5.86 5.88
N ALA A 533 15.53 -5.46 4.80
CA ALA A 533 16.53 -6.30 4.16
C ALA A 533 17.72 -6.67 5.08
N PHE A 534 18.13 -5.77 5.98
CA PHE A 534 19.18 -6.05 6.95
C PHE A 534 18.72 -6.95 8.10
N ILE A 535 17.43 -6.93 8.44
CA ILE A 535 16.87 -7.71 9.54
C ILE A 535 16.58 -9.15 9.07
N PHE A 536 15.94 -9.33 7.91
CA PHE A 536 15.28 -10.59 7.58
C PHE A 536 15.95 -11.42 6.48
N SER A 537 16.81 -10.83 5.64
CA SER A 537 17.17 -11.46 4.35
C SER A 537 18.64 -11.31 3.94
N ARG A 538 19.48 -10.78 4.83
CA ARG A 538 20.90 -10.50 4.56
C ARG A 538 21.09 -9.63 3.31
N GLY A 539 20.33 -8.54 3.23
CA GLY A 539 20.49 -7.49 2.22
C GLY A 539 19.68 -7.68 0.95
N TYR A 540 18.63 -8.50 0.99
CA TYR A 540 17.71 -8.68 -0.13
C TYR A 540 16.32 -8.11 0.18
N SER A 541 15.69 -7.40 -0.75
CA SER A 541 14.26 -7.08 -0.61
C SER A 541 13.65 -6.89 -1.98
N SER A 542 12.51 -7.56 -2.21
CA SER A 542 11.74 -7.48 -3.46
C SER A 542 12.60 -7.73 -4.71
N ASN A 543 13.09 -6.69 -5.38
CA ASN A 543 13.86 -6.77 -6.61
C ASN A 543 15.34 -6.37 -6.47
N PHE A 544 15.79 -5.98 -5.27
CA PHE A 544 17.17 -5.55 -5.03
C PHE A 544 17.95 -6.47 -4.10
N GLU A 545 19.26 -6.54 -4.31
CA GLU A 545 20.20 -7.32 -3.51
C GLU A 545 21.50 -6.52 -3.28
N ILE A 546 21.92 -6.42 -2.02
CA ILE A 546 23.21 -5.86 -1.64
C ILE A 546 24.28 -6.94 -1.80
N SER A 547 25.17 -6.80 -2.78
CA SER A 547 26.16 -7.84 -3.08
C SER A 547 27.54 -7.28 -3.48
N PRO A 548 28.64 -7.77 -2.89
CA PRO A 548 28.70 -8.77 -1.82
C PRO A 548 28.23 -8.20 -0.47
N PHE A 549 27.62 -9.02 0.39
CA PHE A 549 27.25 -8.58 1.74
C PHE A 549 28.49 -8.57 2.64
N THR A 550 29.10 -7.40 2.88
CA THR A 550 30.41 -7.34 3.57
C THR A 550 30.27 -7.45 5.08
N LYS A 551 31.41 -7.59 5.78
CA LYS A 551 31.46 -7.55 7.25
C LYS A 551 30.84 -6.28 7.85
N ARG A 552 30.85 -5.16 7.12
CA ARG A 552 30.24 -3.91 7.58
C ARG A 552 28.71 -4.02 7.53
N GLU A 553 28.15 -4.55 6.44
CA GLU A 553 26.72 -4.85 6.34
C GLU A 553 26.28 -5.90 7.39
N GLU A 554 27.09 -6.94 7.63
CA GLU A 554 26.86 -7.88 8.73
C GLU A 554 26.85 -7.21 10.10
N THR A 555 27.70 -6.19 10.29
CA THR A 555 27.73 -5.40 11.53
C THR A 555 26.44 -4.61 11.70
N MET A 556 25.95 -3.96 10.64
CA MET A 556 24.67 -3.25 10.67
C MET A 556 23.50 -4.20 10.97
N SER A 557 23.44 -5.34 10.27
CA SER A 557 22.42 -6.38 10.52
C SER A 557 22.45 -6.89 11.97
N LYS A 558 23.64 -7.10 12.54
CA LYS A 558 23.79 -7.49 13.95
C LYS A 558 23.34 -6.40 14.92
N ILE A 559 23.63 -5.14 14.64
CA ILE A 559 23.17 -3.99 15.46
C ILE A 559 21.64 -3.98 15.47
N LEU A 560 21.01 -3.93 14.29
CA LEU A 560 19.55 -3.87 14.15
C LEU A 560 18.87 -5.04 14.87
N THR A 561 19.27 -6.27 14.54
CA THR A 561 18.65 -7.47 15.11
C THR A 561 18.89 -7.59 16.61
N THR A 562 19.96 -7.01 17.16
CA THR A 562 20.20 -6.99 18.61
C THR A 562 19.31 -5.98 19.31
N MET A 563 19.23 -4.76 18.78
CA MET A 563 18.36 -3.72 19.33
C MET A 563 16.88 -4.14 19.26
N LEU A 564 16.47 -4.66 18.11
CA LEU A 564 15.13 -5.20 17.89
C LEU A 564 14.80 -6.33 18.88
N THR A 565 15.67 -7.34 19.01
CA THR A 565 15.40 -8.44 19.95
C THR A 565 15.45 -7.99 21.40
N ASN A 566 16.27 -7.00 21.76
CA ASN A 566 16.26 -6.41 23.10
C ASN A 566 14.93 -5.73 23.40
N PHE A 567 14.42 -4.90 22.48
CA PHE A 567 13.10 -4.30 22.62
C PHE A 567 12.01 -5.37 22.85
N VAL A 568 11.99 -6.43 22.04
CA VAL A 568 11.04 -7.55 22.21
C VAL A 568 11.17 -8.26 23.57
N LYS A 569 12.38 -8.35 24.13
CA LYS A 569 12.64 -9.02 25.41
C LYS A 569 12.30 -8.13 26.62
N THR A 570 12.61 -6.85 26.57
CA THR A 570 12.65 -5.96 27.75
C THR A 570 11.85 -4.67 27.60
N GLY A 571 11.44 -4.32 26.39
CA GLY A 571 10.86 -3.01 26.07
C GLY A 571 11.88 -1.90 25.91
N ASP A 572 13.17 -2.22 25.89
CA ASP A 572 14.27 -1.28 25.69
C ASP A 572 15.24 -1.81 24.61
N PRO A 573 15.41 -1.12 23.47
CA PRO A 573 16.31 -1.53 22.40
C PRO A 573 17.79 -1.28 22.73
N SER A 574 18.12 -0.68 23.87
CA SER A 574 19.49 -0.40 24.29
C SER A 574 20.37 -1.65 24.29
N THR A 575 21.65 -1.45 24.05
CA THR A 575 22.68 -2.50 24.11
C THR A 575 23.66 -2.18 25.23
N THR A 576 24.52 -3.14 25.57
CA THR A 576 25.58 -2.92 26.58
C THR A 576 26.56 -1.81 26.21
N ARG A 577 26.61 -1.38 24.95
CA ARG A 577 27.54 -0.36 24.44
C ARG A 577 26.86 0.91 23.93
N PHE A 578 25.53 0.94 23.90
CA PHE A 578 24.78 2.06 23.34
C PHE A 578 23.44 2.17 24.05
N SER A 579 23.21 3.32 24.70
CA SER A 579 21.93 3.66 25.31
C SER A 579 21.04 4.29 24.25
N TRP A 580 19.84 3.75 24.07
CA TRP A 580 18.83 4.31 23.19
C TRP A 580 17.84 5.11 24.06
N PRO A 581 17.81 6.44 23.97
CA PRO A 581 16.92 7.26 24.80
C PRO A 581 15.45 7.09 24.40
N ILE A 582 14.57 7.22 25.38
CA ILE A 582 13.13 7.32 25.13
C ILE A 582 12.85 8.71 24.56
N PHE A 583 12.19 8.75 23.40
CA PHE A 583 11.75 10.00 22.80
C PHE A 583 10.57 10.57 23.59
N SER A 584 10.68 11.82 24.04
CA SER A 584 9.68 12.48 24.88
C SER A 584 9.74 14.00 24.73
N ALA A 585 8.77 14.72 25.30
CA ALA A 585 8.77 16.19 25.32
C ALA A 585 10.00 16.80 26.01
N ASN A 586 10.63 16.08 26.95
CA ASN A 586 11.83 16.54 27.67
C ASN A 586 13.14 16.08 27.02
N SER A 587 13.09 15.07 26.15
CA SER A 587 14.25 14.44 25.52
C SER A 587 13.87 14.05 24.10
N THR A 588 14.16 14.93 23.15
CA THR A 588 13.86 14.74 21.73
C THR A 588 14.99 14.01 21.00
N GLU A 589 15.87 13.33 21.73
CA GLU A 589 16.92 12.51 21.15
C GLU A 589 16.33 11.23 20.52
N HIS A 590 16.74 10.94 19.29
CA HIS A 590 16.41 9.71 18.57
C HIS A 590 17.65 9.11 17.90
N VAL A 591 17.56 7.85 17.48
CA VAL A 591 18.73 7.12 16.95
C VAL A 591 18.80 7.18 15.44
N SER A 592 19.95 7.59 14.91
CA SER A 592 20.35 7.33 13.53
C SER A 592 20.98 5.93 13.47
N LEU A 593 20.25 5.00 12.84
CA LEU A 593 20.72 3.64 12.60
C LEU A 593 21.73 3.65 11.45
N ASN A 594 23.00 3.81 11.83
CA ASN A 594 24.16 3.86 10.95
C ASN A 594 25.36 3.15 11.62
N VAL A 595 26.50 3.07 10.93
CA VAL A 595 27.75 2.51 11.47
C VAL A 595 28.86 3.59 11.47
N PRO A 596 29.22 4.16 12.64
CA PRO A 596 28.65 3.90 13.97
C PRO A 596 27.26 4.52 14.15
N LEU A 597 26.53 4.05 15.17
CA LEU A 597 25.27 4.62 15.61
C LEU A 597 25.46 6.07 16.05
N LYS A 598 24.45 6.91 15.85
CA LYS A 598 24.46 8.30 16.31
C LYS A 598 23.15 8.64 17.02
N LEU A 599 23.23 9.56 17.98
CA LEU A 599 22.06 10.25 18.52
C LEU A 599 21.87 11.54 17.73
N LEU A 600 20.62 11.81 17.36
CA LEU A 600 20.17 13.03 16.71
C LEU A 600 19.16 13.70 17.64
N GLU A 601 19.18 15.02 17.73
CA GLU A 601 18.25 15.81 18.54
C GLU A 601 17.15 16.39 17.65
N GLY A 602 15.92 16.44 18.16
CA GLY A 602 14.77 17.00 17.48
C GLY A 602 13.93 15.97 16.72
N GLU A 603 12.96 16.47 15.94
CA GLU A 603 12.08 15.64 15.13
C GLU A 603 12.84 14.97 13.98
N ILE A 604 12.42 13.75 13.64
CA ILE A 604 13.00 13.00 12.53
C ILE A 604 12.81 13.76 11.20
N HIS A 605 13.92 13.98 10.48
CA HIS A 605 13.96 14.66 9.16
C HIS A 605 13.36 16.08 9.11
N PHE A 606 13.41 16.80 10.23
CA PHE A 606 13.15 18.24 10.32
C PHE A 606 14.01 19.06 9.33
N PRO A 607 13.53 20.21 8.77
CA PRO A 607 12.25 20.89 9.02
C PRO A 607 11.11 20.56 8.06
N ASP A 608 11.40 19.95 6.91
CA ASP A 608 10.48 20.04 5.77
C ASP A 608 9.15 19.30 5.99
N ALA A 609 9.17 18.19 6.74
CA ALA A 609 7.95 17.45 7.10
C ALA A 609 7.00 18.25 8.03
N GLN A 610 7.52 19.26 8.74
CA GLN A 610 6.72 20.12 9.61
C GLN A 610 5.69 20.94 8.81
N PHE A 611 6.00 21.25 7.55
CA PHE A 611 5.05 21.89 6.63
C PHE A 611 3.74 21.11 6.55
N TRP A 612 3.82 19.78 6.40
CA TRP A 612 2.65 18.91 6.29
C TRP A 612 1.88 18.78 7.60
N ASN A 613 2.59 18.79 8.73
CA ASN A 613 1.98 18.62 10.04
C ASN A 613 1.30 19.87 10.58
N THR A 614 1.72 21.06 10.11
CA THR A 614 1.26 22.34 10.64
C THR A 614 0.67 23.22 9.55
N GLU A 615 1.48 23.68 8.61
CA GLU A 615 1.07 24.72 7.65
C GLU A 615 0.01 24.23 6.67
N ALA A 616 0.24 23.06 6.04
CA ALA A 616 -0.71 22.48 5.10
C ALA A 616 -2.06 22.18 5.78
N ASP A 617 -2.03 21.64 7.02
CA ASP A 617 -3.24 21.39 7.83
C ASP A 617 -3.96 22.69 8.24
N LEU A 618 -3.25 23.80 8.42
CA LEU A 618 -3.88 25.11 8.65
C LEU A 618 -4.52 25.64 7.36
N ILE A 619 -3.85 25.50 6.21
CA ILE A 619 -4.40 25.91 4.91
C ILE A 619 -5.72 25.19 4.65
N THR A 620 -5.80 23.87 4.87
CA THR A 620 -7.04 23.11 4.69
C THR A 620 -8.18 23.60 5.60
N LYS A 621 -7.88 23.99 6.85
CA LYS A 621 -8.88 24.44 7.82
C LYS A 621 -9.40 25.85 7.60
N TYR A 622 -8.54 26.78 7.16
CA TYR A 622 -8.89 28.20 7.08
C TYR A 622 -9.33 28.62 5.68
N VAL A 623 -8.79 28.02 4.62
CA VAL A 623 -9.23 28.33 3.24
C VAL A 623 -10.62 27.78 2.96
N ALA A 624 -11.00 26.65 3.57
CA ALA A 624 -12.35 26.08 3.47
C ALA A 624 -13.44 26.96 4.15
N LYS A 625 -13.06 27.89 5.03
CA LYS A 625 -14.02 28.76 5.74
C LYS A 625 -14.26 30.12 5.08
N ASP A 626 -13.30 30.62 4.29
CA ASP A 626 -13.38 31.96 3.69
C ASP A 626 -13.89 31.95 2.22
N ALA A 627 -14.25 30.79 1.68
CA ALA A 627 -14.75 30.65 0.32
C ALA A 627 -16.29 30.57 0.23
N GLU A 628 -17.01 31.53 0.82
CA GLU A 628 -18.27 32.04 0.23
C GLU A 628 -17.92 33.17 -0.78
N MET A 629 -16.90 32.94 -1.61
CA MET A 629 -16.45 33.90 -2.61
C MET A 629 -16.75 33.31 -3.98
N ASP A 630 -17.84 33.79 -4.60
CA ASP A 630 -18.35 33.48 -5.95
C ASP A 630 -17.76 32.21 -6.57
N LEU A 631 -18.29 31.07 -6.14
CA LEU A 631 -17.94 29.76 -6.68
C LEU A 631 -18.24 29.77 -8.18
N ASP A 632 -17.21 29.57 -9.01
CA ASP A 632 -17.41 29.12 -10.38
C ASP A 632 -18.14 27.76 -10.29
N PRO A 633 -19.42 27.68 -10.71
CA PRO A 633 -20.22 26.47 -10.55
C PRO A 633 -19.66 25.27 -11.34
N ASP A 634 -18.68 25.50 -12.22
CA ASP A 634 -18.01 24.48 -13.02
C ASP A 634 -16.68 23.99 -12.38
N ALA A 635 -16.24 24.56 -11.25
CA ALA A 635 -14.93 24.29 -10.66
C ALA A 635 -14.76 22.85 -10.13
N ASP A 636 -15.86 22.23 -9.70
CA ASP A 636 -15.92 20.89 -9.13
C ASP A 636 -16.13 19.77 -10.17
N LEU A 637 -16.28 20.13 -11.44
CA LEU A 637 -16.49 19.15 -12.51
C LEU A 637 -15.16 18.48 -12.90
N THR A 638 -15.20 17.15 -13.01
CA THR A 638 -14.14 16.34 -13.61
C THR A 638 -13.92 16.74 -15.08
N ASN A 639 -12.77 16.39 -15.66
CA ASN A 639 -12.47 16.72 -17.07
C ASN A 639 -13.53 16.16 -18.03
N GLU A 640 -14.08 14.98 -17.73
CA GLU A 640 -15.12 14.35 -18.52
C GLU A 640 -16.46 15.09 -18.40
N GLU A 641 -16.84 15.50 -17.18
CA GLU A 641 -18.02 16.33 -16.93
C GLU A 641 -17.89 17.72 -17.59
N ARG A 642 -16.70 18.32 -17.61
CA ARG A 642 -16.45 19.59 -18.34
C ARG A 642 -16.62 19.41 -19.84
N VAL A 643 -16.12 18.31 -20.41
CA VAL A 643 -16.29 18.00 -21.83
C VAL A 643 -17.78 17.83 -22.16
N GLN A 644 -18.52 17.09 -21.33
CA GLN A 644 -19.97 16.91 -21.49
C GLN A 644 -20.74 18.22 -21.35
N LEU A 645 -20.42 19.05 -20.34
CA LEU A 645 -21.03 20.35 -20.14
C LEU A 645 -20.75 21.30 -21.31
N SER A 646 -19.52 21.27 -21.85
CA SER A 646 -19.15 22.04 -23.05
C SER A 646 -19.91 21.59 -24.30
N ALA A 647 -20.18 20.28 -24.43
CA ALA A 647 -20.96 19.72 -25.52
C ALA A 647 -22.43 20.13 -25.38
N TYR A 648 -22.97 20.08 -24.16
CA TYR A 648 -24.33 20.55 -23.86
C TYR A 648 -24.51 22.04 -24.16
N ARG A 649 -23.59 22.90 -23.70
CA ARG A 649 -23.60 24.35 -23.98
C ARG A 649 -23.54 24.63 -25.49
N ARG A 650 -22.66 23.92 -26.23
CA ARG A 650 -22.57 24.06 -27.70
C ARG A 650 -23.87 23.67 -28.40
N SER A 651 -24.50 22.57 -27.97
CA SER A 651 -25.81 22.13 -28.48
C SER A 651 -26.92 23.14 -28.15
N TRP A 652 -26.90 23.73 -26.95
CA TRP A 652 -27.84 24.77 -26.53
C TRP A 652 -27.72 26.04 -27.39
N TYR A 653 -26.51 26.53 -27.64
CA TYR A 653 -26.30 27.68 -28.53
C TYR A 653 -26.71 27.37 -29.97
N ALA A 654 -26.40 26.17 -30.48
CA ALA A 654 -26.82 25.75 -31.81
C ALA A 654 -28.35 25.74 -31.96
N LEU A 655 -29.08 25.30 -30.93
CA LEU A 655 -30.54 25.34 -30.89
C LEU A 655 -31.08 26.78 -30.97
N TRP A 656 -30.52 27.71 -30.19
CA TRP A 656 -30.95 29.11 -30.22
C TRP A 656 -30.62 29.82 -31.54
N VAL A 657 -29.48 29.51 -32.15
CA VAL A 657 -29.14 30.00 -33.50
C VAL A 657 -30.16 29.50 -34.52
N LEU A 658 -30.56 28.22 -34.46
CA LEU A 658 -31.59 27.67 -35.34
C LEU A 658 -32.94 28.37 -35.14
N VAL A 659 -33.34 28.63 -33.89
CA VAL A 659 -34.58 29.37 -33.57
C VAL A 659 -34.56 30.79 -34.15
N ILE A 660 -33.43 31.48 -34.07
CA ILE A 660 -33.26 32.83 -34.64
C ILE A 660 -33.39 32.77 -36.17
N ILE A 661 -32.72 31.82 -36.84
CA ILE A 661 -32.78 31.66 -38.29
C ILE A 661 -34.21 31.39 -38.75
N LEU A 662 -34.91 30.45 -38.09
CA LEU A 662 -36.31 30.15 -38.39
C LEU A 662 -37.22 31.37 -38.17
N SER A 663 -36.99 32.11 -37.09
CA SER A 663 -37.74 33.34 -36.81
C SER A 663 -37.53 34.39 -37.89
N LEU A 664 -36.29 34.59 -38.36
CA LEU A 664 -35.99 35.52 -39.45
C LEU A 664 -36.63 35.11 -40.77
N ILE A 665 -36.66 33.81 -41.09
CA ILE A 665 -37.33 33.29 -42.28
C ILE A 665 -38.84 33.53 -42.20
N ILE A 666 -39.46 33.23 -41.05
CA ILE A 666 -40.90 33.42 -40.83
C ILE A 666 -41.25 34.92 -40.92
N TRP A 667 -40.52 35.78 -40.24
CA TRP A 667 -40.75 37.22 -40.29
C TRP A 667 -40.47 37.83 -41.66
N GLY A 668 -39.45 37.34 -42.37
CA GLY A 668 -39.18 37.68 -43.76
C GLY A 668 -40.35 37.32 -44.68
N PHE A 669 -40.94 36.14 -44.49
CA PHE A 669 -42.11 35.70 -45.25
C PHE A 669 -43.36 36.55 -44.92
N VAL A 670 -43.60 36.85 -43.65
CA VAL A 670 -44.69 37.73 -43.21
C VAL A 670 -44.54 39.13 -43.81
N ALA A 671 -43.34 39.71 -43.75
CA ALA A 671 -43.04 41.01 -44.35
C ALA A 671 -43.22 41.00 -45.88
N TYR A 672 -42.78 39.93 -46.55
CA TYR A 672 -42.98 39.74 -47.98
C TYR A 672 -44.48 39.65 -48.34
N CYS A 673 -45.27 38.88 -47.59
CA CYS A 673 -46.72 38.79 -47.76
C CYS A 673 -47.42 40.13 -47.52
N ALA A 674 -47.04 40.87 -46.47
CA ALA A 674 -47.57 42.20 -46.17
C ALA A 674 -47.24 43.21 -47.27
N TYR A 675 -45.99 43.22 -47.74
CA TYR A 675 -45.55 44.05 -48.86
C TYR A 675 -46.32 43.74 -50.14
N ARG A 676 -46.46 42.45 -50.49
CA ARG A 676 -47.21 42.01 -51.68
C ARG A 676 -48.70 42.37 -51.59
N LYS A 677 -49.29 42.30 -50.39
CA LYS A 677 -50.68 42.71 -50.14
C LYS A 677 -50.85 44.23 -50.23
N SER A 678 -49.85 45.03 -49.81
CA SER A 678 -49.86 46.50 -49.96
C SER A 678 -49.79 46.96 -51.42
N LYS A 679 -49.17 46.17 -52.30
CA LYS A 679 -49.10 46.43 -53.76
C LYS A 679 -50.29 45.90 -54.55
N SER A 680 -51.23 45.20 -53.92
CA SER A 680 -52.43 44.70 -54.60
C SER A 680 -53.38 45.84 -54.97
N ALA A 681 -53.77 45.91 -56.25
CA ALA A 681 -54.57 46.99 -56.82
C ALA A 681 -55.97 47.18 -56.19
N ARG A 682 -56.41 46.29 -55.28
CA ARG A 682 -57.67 46.41 -54.52
C ARG A 682 -57.58 47.25 -53.24
N ASN A 683 -56.39 47.66 -52.79
CA ASN A 683 -56.19 48.34 -51.50
C ASN A 683 -55.66 49.78 -51.62
N ARG A 684 -55.82 50.46 -52.76
CA ARG A 684 -55.56 51.90 -52.84
C ARG A 684 -56.72 52.66 -52.17
N PRO A 685 -56.48 53.51 -51.15
CA PRO A 685 -57.52 54.35 -50.57
C PRO A 685 -58.01 55.38 -51.59
N TYR A 686 -59.32 55.60 -51.61
CA TYR A 686 -60.05 56.46 -52.56
C TYR A 686 -59.58 57.93 -52.55
N ASP A 687 -59.37 58.50 -53.74
CA ASP A 687 -59.01 59.91 -54.03
C ASP A 687 -60.17 60.92 -53.83
N ASN A 688 -60.94 60.84 -52.74
CA ASN A 688 -62.14 61.69 -52.57
C ASN A 688 -62.21 62.44 -51.22
N ILE A 689 -61.12 63.07 -50.77
CA ILE A 689 -61.19 64.01 -49.63
C ILE A 689 -60.87 65.43 -50.12
N LEU A 690 -61.94 66.19 -50.38
CA LEU A 690 -61.94 67.64 -50.57
C LEU A 690 -61.71 68.31 -49.21
N ILE A 691 -60.63 69.08 -49.08
CA ILE A 691 -60.36 69.92 -47.91
C ILE A 691 -60.96 71.32 -48.17
N SER A 692 -62.02 71.69 -47.45
CA SER A 692 -62.53 73.06 -47.42
C SER A 692 -61.59 73.95 -46.59
N LYS A 693 -61.11 75.05 -47.18
CA LYS A 693 -60.47 76.14 -46.43
C LYS A 693 -61.54 76.95 -45.68
N GLN A 694 -61.37 77.14 -44.38
CA GLN A 694 -62.07 78.16 -43.61
C GLN A 694 -61.29 79.46 -43.61
N ASN A 695 -62.05 80.55 -43.81
CA ASN A 695 -61.77 81.98 -43.85
C ASN A 695 -61.06 82.54 -45.08
#